data_AF-A0A1T5JCP0-F1
#
_entry.id   AF-A0A1T5JCP0-F1
#
_cell.length_a   1.000
_cell.length_b   1.000
_cell.length_c   1.000
_cell.angle_alpha   90.00
_cell.angle_beta   90.00
_cell.angle_gamma   90.00
#
_symmetry.space_group_name_H-M   'P 1'
#
loop_
_entity.id
_entity.type
_entity.pdbx_description
1 polymer ?
#
loop_
_entity_poly.entity_id
_entity_poly.type
_entity_poly.pdbx_seq_one_letter_code
_entity_poly.pdbx_strand_id
1 'polypeptide(L)'
;MRHYTLALLAAASMLICACAKEDQIPENIQKSVTATIDGGNLTRAAVRDVNIVWTDGDAIKVFNADGSASEVWNIRPADSGQESARFEYAGAPVLASGEEAFTAFPAASVTGLAGKKLTMTLPETVAFDTQAVDEDDLVKTVIPMWATWGSSLTFHHLAAVIKVSFNNLPAGTTELILSSSTQHLSGTFTSGNLSETSLPKLTYSEGGSQSVSVTFPATTAAEDRTVFLPIPAGTYDLKLQARVGSELRDVKSWATREFARGKLYRTGINYVELTASSPADITDGLGAIADGDKVEINVVSAEAGGISTEDNATIAIPAIGGNASIGLTFSEPVVTPEGHPLVITDNCEGESAEAQNSLTITLPDATDVAMDLSLPTTTVALASSGTETVYKSITATTATNTLVIGHGVHIETLTINGGNVVMDGGRVDLLINNAEAGTTITATSSDQMIDMITSTHDLTLGSKETGSKLLTVGDMEVTAGAVTFIKCKATGIVTHTSSDMLKMTYSGSNYIERLNLDYGTAGVEVYGTVNKLYVYGDGATVDCKYGSSGCGINSIHTMCPIETLIWRTLNAGILSTVNYKVYIFRIETSSSNAQVFTLSDGGRVQVFELMKDINVFLTAEGRQSWGNPILAGDYDSIYYVQPEHSLPRWDTVVLTLDGEDGLYYGFADIKAAYEYAYWVKKNTVMNIKLNFDLYSKDYFTFGSGYDVTIDLNGRDLKFAGRYNFGTNAADQSKFYSNIYLFNGAKLTFTGSGKVSSDVETDAFCYMKTNSAANTTLTFDGDAEFFVPTRVVWTERGRRSGGLYDGIPTCVVNAGRFSQQDHDGELFYVYSGNLQINGGEFNGGGSRFTLNCYDANRTSPDTNLNTGIARISVTGGRFFQFDPANNLAEGRGTNYVLAGYTSTADGDWFTVSEE
;
A
#
# COMPACT_ATOMS: atom_id res chain seq x y z
N MET A 1 37.66 -41.03 54.80
CA MET A 1 37.96 -41.69 53.51
C MET A 1 37.00 -41.11 52.50
N ARG A 2 37.46 -40.27 51.56
CA ARG A 2 37.87 -40.67 50.19
C ARG A 2 36.74 -41.50 49.52
N HIS A 3 36.17 -41.18 48.37
CA HIS A 3 36.60 -40.35 47.24
C HIS A 3 35.55 -40.49 46.12
N TYR A 4 35.42 -39.47 45.25
CA TYR A 4 35.18 -39.50 43.78
C TYR A 4 33.94 -40.27 43.23
N THR A 5 33.20 -39.88 42.18
CA THR A 5 33.37 -38.91 41.08
C THR A 5 32.01 -38.68 40.40
N LEU A 6 31.88 -37.51 39.76
CA LEU A 6 30.93 -37.10 38.70
C LEU A 6 30.39 -38.23 37.79
N ALA A 7 29.12 -38.13 37.34
CA ALA A 7 28.75 -37.41 36.11
C ALA A 7 27.24 -37.48 35.75
N LEU A 8 26.77 -36.39 35.13
CA LEU A 8 25.73 -36.26 34.09
C LEU A 8 24.21 -36.28 34.42
N LEU A 9 23.63 -35.09 34.15
CA LEU A 9 22.31 -34.73 33.62
C LEU A 9 21.24 -35.82 33.38
N ALA A 10 20.02 -35.57 33.87
CA ALA A 10 18.78 -35.65 33.09
C ALA A 10 17.63 -34.88 33.78
N ALA A 11 16.86 -34.17 32.97
CA ALA A 11 15.68 -33.38 33.32
C ALA A 11 14.45 -34.23 33.67
N ALA A 12 13.53 -33.69 34.49
CA ALA A 12 12.09 -33.58 34.19
C ALA A 12 11.27 -33.19 35.45
N SER A 13 10.56 -32.06 35.31
CA SER A 13 9.25 -31.66 35.87
C SER A 13 8.53 -32.54 36.92
N MET A 14 7.98 -31.89 37.96
CA MET A 14 6.61 -32.15 38.43
C MET A 14 5.90 -30.86 38.85
N LEU A 15 4.79 -30.58 38.15
CA LEU A 15 3.68 -29.73 38.55
C LEU A 15 3.04 -30.27 39.85
N ILE A 16 2.62 -29.37 40.74
CA ILE A 16 1.41 -29.56 41.55
C ILE A 16 0.62 -28.25 41.51
N CYS A 17 -0.60 -28.31 40.97
CA CYS A 17 -1.60 -27.26 41.04
C CYS A 17 -2.21 -27.15 42.45
N ALA A 18 -2.43 -25.88 42.85
CA ALA A 18 -3.56 -25.35 43.59
C ALA A 18 -4.08 -26.09 44.85
N CYS A 19 -3.95 -25.42 45.99
CA CYS A 19 -5.10 -25.22 46.86
C CYS A 19 -5.06 -23.80 47.43
N ALA A 20 -6.12 -23.05 47.15
CA ALA A 20 -6.40 -21.76 47.73
C ALA A 20 -6.49 -21.87 49.27
N LYS A 21 -5.72 -21.04 49.95
CA LYS A 21 -6.13 -20.46 51.21
C LYS A 21 -5.71 -19.00 51.19
N GLU A 22 -6.73 -18.16 51.27
CA GLU A 22 -6.65 -16.77 51.65
C GLU A 22 -5.85 -16.67 52.96
N ASP A 23 -4.56 -16.32 52.87
CA ASP A 23 -3.87 -15.77 54.03
C ASP A 23 -4.21 -14.29 54.08
N GLN A 24 -5.28 -14.03 54.84
CA GLN A 24 -5.60 -12.71 55.35
C GLN A 24 -4.36 -12.11 56.02
N ILE A 25 -3.96 -10.93 55.56
CA ILE A 25 -2.95 -10.11 56.21
C ILE A 25 -3.42 -9.88 57.66
N PRO A 26 -2.65 -10.29 58.69
CA PRO A 26 -3.02 -10.04 60.08
C PRO A 26 -3.19 -8.53 60.34
N GLU A 27 -4.10 -8.14 61.23
CA GLU A 27 -4.41 -6.76 61.69
C GLU A 27 -3.21 -5.92 62.21
N ASN A 28 -1.96 -6.35 62.01
CA ASN A 28 -0.78 -5.57 62.31
C ASN A 28 -0.44 -4.64 61.14
N ILE A 29 -0.50 -3.34 61.40
CA ILE A 29 -0.05 -2.26 60.52
C ILE A 29 1.32 -2.64 59.90
N GLN A 30 1.35 -2.96 58.60
CA GLN A 30 2.58 -3.23 57.88
C GLN A 30 3.39 -1.92 57.81
N LYS A 31 4.52 -1.86 58.52
CA LYS A 31 5.41 -0.66 58.58
C LYS A 31 6.68 -0.80 57.73
N SER A 32 6.87 -1.97 57.13
CA SER A 32 8.00 -2.27 56.23
C SER A 32 7.54 -3.17 55.10
N VAL A 33 8.07 -2.96 53.90
CA VAL A 33 7.86 -3.84 52.74
C VAL A 33 9.19 -4.08 52.04
N THR A 34 9.40 -5.30 51.54
CA THR A 34 10.57 -5.60 50.71
C THR A 34 10.23 -5.32 49.26
N ALA A 35 11.04 -4.50 48.61
CA ALA A 35 10.95 -4.21 47.19
C ALA A 35 12.14 -4.82 46.45
N THR A 36 11.84 -5.51 45.36
CA THR A 36 12.82 -6.14 44.47
C THR A 36 12.65 -5.55 43.08
N ILE A 37 13.75 -5.18 42.44
CA ILE A 37 13.77 -4.80 41.02
C ILE A 37 13.66 -6.09 40.20
N ASP A 38 12.68 -6.21 39.32
CA ASP A 38 12.45 -7.46 38.59
C ASP A 38 13.63 -7.81 37.67
N GLY A 39 14.18 -9.02 37.82
CA GLY A 39 15.15 -9.65 36.90
C GLY A 39 14.50 -10.53 35.82
N GLY A 40 13.17 -10.49 35.72
CA GLY A 40 12.25 -11.07 34.75
C GLY A 40 12.69 -12.33 33.97
N ASN A 41 12.20 -13.50 34.40
CA ASN A 41 12.26 -14.77 33.66
C ASN A 41 11.23 -14.89 32.51
N LEU A 42 10.61 -13.80 32.06
CA LEU A 42 9.63 -13.82 30.96
C LEU A 42 10.16 -13.02 29.76
N THR A 43 10.76 -13.77 28.83
CA THR A 43 11.19 -13.39 27.46
C THR A 43 12.41 -12.46 27.30
N ARG A 44 13.58 -13.11 27.15
CA ARG A 44 14.85 -12.64 26.53
C ARG A 44 15.53 -11.39 27.15
N ALA A 45 16.41 -11.69 28.10
CA ALA A 45 17.78 -11.13 28.25
C ALA A 45 17.95 -9.60 28.21
N ALA A 46 17.40 -8.87 29.17
CA ALA A 46 17.82 -7.49 29.39
C ALA A 46 17.93 -7.23 30.90
N VAL A 47 19.06 -6.65 31.31
CA VAL A 47 19.46 -6.34 32.70
C VAL A 47 19.98 -7.53 33.53
N ARG A 48 20.98 -8.28 33.04
CA ARG A 48 21.79 -9.20 33.89
C ARG A 48 23.26 -8.81 34.08
N ASP A 49 23.78 -7.87 33.29
CA ASP A 49 25.21 -7.51 33.27
C ASP A 49 25.53 -6.17 33.94
N VAL A 50 24.54 -5.50 34.55
CA VAL A 50 24.71 -4.39 35.50
C VAL A 50 23.61 -4.58 36.54
N ASN A 51 23.98 -4.77 37.81
CA ASN A 51 23.00 -4.89 38.88
C ASN A 51 22.45 -3.48 39.14
N ILE A 52 21.24 -3.19 38.66
CA ILE A 52 20.53 -1.99 39.11
C ILE A 52 20.17 -2.24 40.56
N VAL A 53 20.71 -1.43 41.46
CA VAL A 53 20.53 -1.56 42.91
C VAL A 53 19.75 -0.39 43.47
N TRP A 54 19.06 -0.62 44.57
CA TRP A 54 18.51 0.47 45.38
C TRP A 54 19.65 1.22 46.08
N THR A 55 19.54 2.54 46.18
CA THR A 55 20.58 3.42 46.73
C THR A 55 20.05 4.23 47.90
N ASP A 56 20.95 4.73 48.76
CA ASP A 56 20.57 5.60 49.88
C ASP A 56 19.82 6.85 49.39
N GLY A 57 18.70 7.16 50.05
CA GLY A 57 17.79 8.23 49.65
C GLY A 57 16.68 7.82 48.68
N ASP A 58 16.67 6.59 48.17
CA ASP A 58 15.57 6.10 47.33
C ASP A 58 14.24 6.07 48.09
N ALA A 59 13.17 6.47 47.39
CA ALA A 59 11.82 6.44 47.92
C ALA A 59 10.81 5.98 46.88
N ILE A 60 9.82 5.21 47.32
CA ILE A 60 8.70 4.73 46.52
C ILE A 60 7.41 5.42 46.94
N LYS A 61 6.52 5.70 45.98
CA LYS A 61 5.22 6.31 46.24
C LYS A 61 4.11 5.30 46.02
N VAL A 62 3.31 5.09 47.05
CA VAL A 62 2.23 4.10 47.09
C VAL A 62 0.90 4.81 46.98
N PHE A 63 -0.02 4.26 46.18
CA PHE A 63 -1.36 4.78 45.91
C PHE A 63 -2.40 3.70 46.17
N ASN A 64 -3.58 4.09 46.64
CA ASN A 64 -4.75 3.22 46.54
C ASN A 64 -5.19 3.09 45.07
N ALA A 65 -5.91 2.02 44.70
CA ALA A 65 -6.21 1.73 43.29
C ALA A 65 -6.96 2.84 42.52
N ASP A 66 -7.75 3.66 43.22
CA ASP A 66 -8.48 4.79 42.61
C ASP A 66 -7.67 6.10 42.60
N GLY A 67 -6.51 6.14 43.27
CA GLY A 67 -5.62 7.30 43.36
C GLY A 67 -6.07 8.39 44.33
N SER A 68 -7.11 8.17 45.14
CA SER A 68 -7.62 9.16 46.10
C SER A 68 -6.65 9.48 47.25
N ALA A 69 -5.72 8.57 47.56
CA ALA A 69 -4.73 8.71 48.62
C ALA A 69 -3.35 8.19 48.19
N SER A 70 -2.28 8.78 48.71
CA SER A 70 -0.92 8.31 48.49
C SER A 70 0.01 8.58 49.66
N GLU A 71 1.07 7.78 49.77
CA GLU A 71 2.11 7.88 50.80
C GLU A 71 3.49 7.58 50.23
N VAL A 72 4.55 8.12 50.85
CA VAL A 72 5.94 7.95 50.42
C VAL A 72 6.69 7.11 51.44
N TRP A 73 7.31 6.02 50.97
CA TRP A 73 8.09 5.09 51.77
C TRP A 73 9.56 5.24 51.38
N ASN A 74 10.44 5.33 52.38
CA ASN A 74 11.87 5.54 52.16
C ASN A 74 12.62 4.23 52.32
N ILE A 75 13.68 4.04 51.55
CA ILE A 75 14.60 2.92 51.72
C ILE A 75 15.18 2.94 53.13
N ARG A 76 15.40 1.77 53.70
CA ARG A 76 16.23 1.61 54.89
C ARG A 76 17.70 1.77 54.49
N PRO A 77 18.47 2.71 55.07
CA PRO A 77 19.85 2.97 54.64
C PRO A 77 20.77 1.74 54.64
N ALA A 78 20.52 0.77 55.53
CA ALA A 78 21.30 -0.48 55.62
C ALA A 78 21.12 -1.43 54.42
N ASP A 79 20.08 -1.23 53.61
CA ASP A 79 19.78 -2.04 52.43
C ASP A 79 20.22 -1.37 51.12
N SER A 80 20.93 -0.23 51.19
CA SER A 80 21.55 0.42 50.03
C SER A 80 22.58 -0.49 49.36
N GLY A 81 22.67 -0.44 48.03
CA GLY A 81 23.54 -1.28 47.20
C GLY A 81 23.00 -2.69 46.95
N GLN A 82 21.72 -2.95 47.24
CA GLN A 82 21.07 -4.26 47.04
C GLN A 82 19.98 -4.19 45.96
N GLU A 83 19.77 -5.25 45.19
CA GLU A 83 18.63 -5.37 44.24
C GLU A 83 17.28 -5.57 44.94
N SER A 84 17.33 -6.00 46.20
CA SER A 84 16.18 -6.14 47.09
C SER A 84 16.42 -5.36 48.37
N ALA A 85 15.60 -4.35 48.63
CA ALA A 85 15.74 -3.47 49.78
C ALA A 85 14.43 -3.35 50.57
N ARG A 86 14.52 -3.07 51.87
CA ARG A 86 13.34 -2.76 52.67
C ARG A 86 13.04 -1.28 52.59
N PHE A 87 11.77 -0.98 52.37
CA PHE A 87 11.21 0.35 52.46
C PHE A 87 10.37 0.44 53.73
N GLU A 88 10.53 1.53 54.48
CA GLU A 88 9.87 1.77 55.75
C GLU A 88 9.00 3.03 55.70
N TYR A 89 7.88 2.98 56.40
CA TYR A 89 6.97 4.11 56.57
C TYR A 89 6.80 4.46 58.04
N ALA A 90 7.06 5.73 58.36
CA ALA A 90 7.02 6.23 59.73
C ALA A 90 5.62 6.67 60.18
N GLY A 91 4.68 6.85 59.24
CA GLY A 91 3.31 7.30 59.52
C GLY A 91 2.32 6.18 59.84
N ALA A 92 1.06 6.56 60.10
CA ALA A 92 -0.05 5.62 60.06
C ALA A 92 -0.48 5.45 58.59
N PRO A 93 -0.51 4.23 58.03
CA PRO A 93 -0.77 4.04 56.61
C PRO A 93 -2.19 4.51 56.26
N VAL A 94 -2.31 5.17 55.11
CA VAL A 94 -3.60 5.68 54.61
C VAL A 94 -4.34 4.60 53.80
N LEU A 95 -3.67 3.50 53.47
CA LEU A 95 -4.19 2.38 52.71
C LEU A 95 -4.99 1.44 53.62
N ALA A 96 -6.25 1.14 53.24
CA ALA A 96 -7.03 0.14 53.95
C ALA A 96 -6.51 -1.28 53.62
N SER A 97 -6.42 -2.14 54.63
CA SER A 97 -5.96 -3.52 54.46
C SER A 97 -6.89 -4.28 53.49
N GLY A 98 -6.31 -4.92 52.46
CA GLY A 98 -7.04 -5.73 51.48
C GLY A 98 -7.52 -4.99 50.22
N GLU A 99 -7.30 -3.68 50.11
CA GLU A 99 -7.58 -2.92 48.88
C GLU A 99 -6.43 -3.06 47.86
N GLU A 100 -6.79 -3.08 46.57
CA GLU A 100 -5.81 -3.03 45.48
C GLU A 100 -5.05 -1.69 45.57
N ALA A 101 -3.72 -1.74 45.47
CA ALA A 101 -2.86 -0.57 45.55
C ALA A 101 -1.68 -0.74 44.58
N PHE A 102 -1.10 0.38 44.17
CA PHE A 102 0.01 0.43 43.24
C PHE A 102 1.14 1.26 43.83
N THR A 103 2.38 0.90 43.52
CA THR A 103 3.56 1.64 43.94
C THR A 103 4.40 2.01 42.72
N ALA A 104 5.07 3.15 42.79
CA ALA A 104 5.88 3.68 41.72
C ALA A 104 7.19 4.27 42.23
N PHE A 105 8.21 4.22 41.38
CA PHE A 105 9.55 4.73 41.64
C PHE A 105 10.06 5.54 40.44
N PRO A 106 10.81 6.61 40.68
CA PRO A 106 11.06 7.27 41.97
C PRO A 106 9.87 8.08 42.45
N ALA A 107 9.66 8.10 43.77
CA ALA A 107 8.55 8.83 44.38
C ALA A 107 8.50 10.31 43.97
N ALA A 108 9.66 10.94 43.84
CA ALA A 108 9.80 12.36 43.48
C ALA A 108 9.29 12.67 42.05
N SER A 109 9.36 11.70 41.14
CA SER A 109 8.88 11.87 39.77
C SER A 109 7.39 11.57 39.61
N VAL A 110 6.72 10.99 40.61
CA VAL A 110 5.32 10.55 40.46
C VAL A 110 4.36 11.64 40.94
N THR A 111 3.65 12.25 40.01
CA THR A 111 2.72 13.36 40.28
C THR A 111 1.32 12.88 40.65
N GLY A 112 0.87 11.72 40.15
CA GLY A 112 -0.43 11.15 40.53
C GLY A 112 -0.75 9.79 39.93
N LEU A 113 -1.88 9.23 40.36
CA LEU A 113 -2.52 8.04 39.80
C LEU A 113 -3.98 8.37 39.51
N ALA A 114 -4.47 8.08 38.30
CA ALA A 114 -5.88 8.22 37.96
C ALA A 114 -6.31 7.10 37.00
N GLY A 115 -7.41 6.41 37.31
CA GLY A 115 -7.94 5.33 36.47
C GLY A 115 -6.93 4.20 36.20
N LYS A 116 -6.12 3.84 37.21
CA LYS A 116 -4.99 2.90 37.11
C LYS A 116 -3.88 3.32 36.14
N LYS A 117 -3.72 4.61 35.85
CA LYS A 117 -2.59 5.14 35.07
C LYS A 117 -1.74 6.06 35.94
N LEU A 118 -0.43 5.85 35.93
CA LEU A 118 0.53 6.72 36.59
C LEU A 118 0.81 7.93 35.72
N THR A 119 0.88 9.09 36.34
CA THR A 119 1.46 10.30 35.75
C THR A 119 2.80 10.56 36.42
N MET A 120 3.84 10.73 35.61
CA MET A 120 5.21 10.96 36.06
C MET A 120 5.85 12.11 35.29
N THR A 121 6.71 12.88 35.95
CA THR A 121 7.53 13.92 35.31
C THR A 121 8.97 13.45 35.23
N LEU A 122 9.48 13.34 34.01
CA LEU A 122 10.90 13.09 33.73
C LEU A 122 11.65 14.42 33.65
N PRO A 123 12.79 14.56 34.33
CA PRO A 123 13.49 15.84 34.41
C PRO A 123 14.12 16.23 33.06
N GLU A 124 14.12 17.53 32.75
CA GLU A 124 14.92 18.10 31.66
C GLU A 124 16.43 18.08 31.98
N THR A 125 16.78 18.11 33.27
CA THR A 125 18.17 18.11 33.73
C THR A 125 18.37 17.13 34.87
N VAL A 126 19.36 16.25 34.72
CA VAL A 126 19.91 15.39 35.76
C VAL A 126 21.22 16.03 36.23
N ALA A 127 21.27 16.48 37.49
CA ALA A 127 22.45 17.14 38.05
C ALA A 127 23.20 16.22 39.01
N PHE A 128 24.53 16.20 38.86
CA PHE A 128 25.46 15.55 39.76
C PHE A 128 26.29 16.61 40.51
N ASP A 129 26.42 16.46 41.82
CA ASP A 129 27.04 17.48 42.68
C ASP A 129 28.57 17.31 42.84
N THR A 130 29.14 16.19 42.36
CA THR A 130 30.55 15.83 42.57
C THR A 130 31.29 15.58 41.25
N GLN A 131 32.59 15.87 41.22
CA GLN A 131 33.46 15.57 40.07
C GLN A 131 33.73 14.07 39.93
N ALA A 132 33.95 13.39 41.05
CA ALA A 132 33.96 11.93 41.10
C ALA A 132 32.50 11.48 41.07
N VAL A 133 32.07 10.98 39.91
CA VAL A 133 30.78 10.31 39.78
C VAL A 133 31.13 8.84 39.72
N ASP A 134 30.87 8.12 40.81
CA ASP A 134 31.04 6.66 40.84
C ASP A 134 30.01 6.02 39.88
N GLU A 135 30.27 4.81 39.38
CA GLU A 135 29.27 4.05 38.63
C GLU A 135 27.98 3.92 39.45
N ASP A 136 28.10 3.86 40.79
CA ASP A 136 27.01 3.86 41.76
C ASP A 136 26.20 5.18 41.79
N ASP A 137 26.85 6.34 41.63
CA ASP A 137 26.15 7.64 41.55
C ASP A 137 25.38 7.77 40.24
N LEU A 138 25.85 7.15 39.17
CA LEU A 138 25.19 7.11 37.86
C LEU A 138 24.00 6.14 37.81
N VAL A 139 23.86 5.25 38.80
CA VAL A 139 22.67 4.40 38.99
C VAL A 139 21.54 5.17 39.70
N LYS A 140 21.83 6.33 40.31
CA LYS A 140 20.80 7.22 40.91
C LYS A 140 19.80 7.78 39.89
N THR A 141 20.07 7.66 38.59
CA THR A 141 19.16 8.18 37.57
C THR A 141 17.83 7.44 37.62
N VAL A 142 16.79 8.17 38.01
CA VAL A 142 15.35 7.90 37.95
C VAL A 142 14.95 6.95 36.80
N ILE A 143 15.08 5.63 36.97
CA ILE A 143 14.49 4.67 36.03
C ILE A 143 13.02 4.51 36.44
N PRO A 144 12.05 4.97 35.64
CA PRO A 144 10.65 4.90 36.01
C PRO A 144 10.21 3.44 36.13
N MET A 145 9.70 3.06 37.29
CA MET A 145 9.25 1.70 37.58
C MET A 145 7.93 1.70 38.36
N TRP A 146 7.22 0.58 38.32
CA TRP A 146 5.99 0.39 39.09
C TRP A 146 5.87 -1.04 39.63
N ALA A 147 5.08 -1.26 40.66
CA ALA A 147 4.69 -2.59 41.12
C ALA A 147 3.25 -2.60 41.65
N THR A 148 2.63 -3.79 41.68
CA THR A 148 1.40 -4.02 42.43
C THR A 148 1.72 -4.16 43.92
N TRP A 149 0.90 -3.56 44.79
CA TRP A 149 1.09 -3.66 46.23
C TRP A 149 0.81 -5.07 46.75
N GLY A 150 1.64 -5.55 47.69
CA GLY A 150 1.53 -6.89 48.27
C GLY A 150 2.50 -7.10 49.43
N SER A 151 2.65 -8.35 49.89
CA SER A 151 3.60 -8.72 50.96
C SER A 151 5.07 -8.47 50.59
N SER A 152 5.35 -8.43 49.29
CA SER A 152 6.61 -8.04 48.67
C SER A 152 6.30 -7.38 47.32
N LEU A 153 7.14 -6.44 46.90
CA LEU A 153 6.95 -5.66 45.68
C LEU A 153 7.95 -6.10 44.63
N THR A 154 7.48 -6.34 43.41
CA THR A 154 8.33 -6.64 42.25
C THR A 154 8.19 -5.50 41.25
N PHE A 155 9.23 -4.68 41.12
CA PHE A 155 9.20 -3.48 40.28
C PHE A 155 9.49 -3.80 38.81
N HIS A 156 8.60 -3.33 37.94
CA HIS A 156 8.67 -3.43 36.50
C HIS A 156 9.05 -2.09 35.88
N HIS A 157 10.01 -2.10 34.94
CA HIS A 157 10.39 -0.90 34.18
C HIS A 157 9.25 -0.35 33.32
N LEU A 158 9.06 0.97 33.32
CA LEU A 158 8.12 1.70 32.46
C LEU A 158 8.77 2.35 31.22
N ALA A 159 10.11 2.42 31.19
CA ALA A 159 10.92 2.98 30.12
C ALA A 159 12.07 2.04 29.71
N ALA A 160 12.78 2.35 28.64
CA ALA A 160 14.09 1.79 28.30
C ALA A 160 15.21 2.57 29.01
N VAL A 161 16.44 2.07 28.96
CA VAL A 161 17.64 2.76 29.47
C VAL A 161 18.75 2.71 28.44
N ILE A 162 19.48 3.81 28.26
CA ILE A 162 20.73 3.85 27.50
C ILE A 162 21.92 4.09 28.44
N LYS A 163 22.93 3.22 28.35
CA LYS A 163 24.26 3.37 28.97
C LYS A 163 25.22 3.91 27.92
N VAL A 164 25.76 5.09 28.16
CA VAL A 164 26.82 5.69 27.34
C VAL A 164 28.12 5.69 28.14
N SER A 165 29.16 5.04 27.63
CA SER A 165 30.50 5.04 28.22
C SER A 165 31.43 5.83 27.33
N PHE A 166 31.98 6.91 27.86
CA PHE A 166 32.99 7.75 27.25
C PHE A 166 34.35 7.31 27.73
N ASN A 167 35.26 7.06 26.80
CA ASN A 167 36.68 6.99 27.06
C ASN A 167 37.26 8.37 26.72
N ASN A 168 38.03 8.95 27.64
CA ASN A 168 38.71 10.23 27.44
C ASN A 168 37.80 11.43 27.14
N LEU A 169 36.70 11.62 27.89
CA LEU A 169 35.83 12.81 27.78
C LEU A 169 36.65 14.08 28.05
N PRO A 170 36.54 15.16 27.24
CA PRO A 170 37.41 16.33 27.34
C PRO A 170 37.40 17.04 28.69
N ALA A 171 38.53 17.67 29.02
CA ALA A 171 38.63 18.62 30.12
C ALA A 171 37.73 19.85 29.88
N GLY A 172 37.10 20.39 30.92
CA GLY A 172 36.16 21.50 30.83
C GLY A 172 34.74 21.10 30.43
N THR A 173 34.45 19.80 30.29
CA THR A 173 33.08 19.33 30.01
C THR A 173 32.19 19.56 31.23
N THR A 174 31.04 20.19 31.03
CA THR A 174 30.08 20.55 32.11
C THR A 174 28.69 19.94 31.92
N GLU A 175 28.34 19.59 30.69
CA GLU A 175 27.01 19.11 30.33
C GLU A 175 27.11 18.09 29.20
N LEU A 176 26.30 17.04 29.27
CA LEU A 176 26.01 16.14 28.16
C LEU A 176 24.54 16.27 27.82
N ILE A 177 24.21 16.53 26.55
CA ILE A 177 22.84 16.75 26.10
C ILE A 177 22.46 15.61 25.17
N LEU A 178 21.43 14.85 25.54
CA LEU A 178 20.79 13.89 24.65
C LEU A 178 19.52 14.53 24.11
N SER A 179 19.41 14.68 22.80
CA SER A 179 18.26 15.27 22.10
C SER A 179 17.67 14.30 21.07
N SER A 180 16.43 14.57 20.66
CA SER A 180 15.69 13.87 19.60
C SER A 180 14.93 14.91 18.77
N SER A 181 14.78 14.70 17.46
CA SER A 181 13.86 15.52 16.65
C SER A 181 12.45 14.94 16.61
N THR A 182 12.32 13.63 16.90
CA THR A 182 11.08 12.88 16.69
C THR A 182 10.16 12.85 17.92
N GLN A 183 10.69 12.77 19.14
CA GLN A 183 9.89 12.58 20.36
C GLN A 183 10.44 13.32 21.57
N HIS A 184 9.61 13.55 22.59
CA HIS A 184 10.02 14.19 23.84
C HIS A 184 10.77 13.20 24.75
N LEU A 185 11.85 13.66 25.39
CA LEU A 185 12.68 12.88 26.32
C LEU A 185 12.41 13.25 27.79
N SER A 186 11.91 14.46 28.02
CA SER A 186 11.59 15.01 29.34
C SER A 186 10.17 15.60 29.36
N GLY A 187 9.68 15.97 30.55
CA GLY A 187 8.32 16.47 30.73
C GLY A 187 7.37 15.46 31.38
N THR A 188 6.07 15.64 31.19
CA THR A 188 5.04 14.80 31.82
C THR A 188 4.66 13.64 30.91
N PHE A 189 4.72 12.43 31.46
CA PHE A 189 4.37 11.18 30.81
C PHE A 189 3.28 10.47 31.59
N THR A 190 2.42 9.74 30.87
CA THR A 190 1.37 8.90 31.45
C THR A 190 1.59 7.46 31.05
N SER A 191 1.38 6.53 31.98
CA SER A 191 1.45 5.10 31.69
C SER A 191 0.17 4.59 30.99
N GLY A 192 0.27 3.43 30.34
CA GLY A 192 -0.91 2.58 30.14
C GLY A 192 -1.53 2.13 31.48
N ASN A 193 -2.64 1.40 31.43
CA ASN A 193 -3.25 0.83 32.64
C ASN A 193 -2.23 -0.10 33.33
N LEU A 194 -2.00 0.14 34.62
CA LEU A 194 -1.18 -0.73 35.46
C LEU A 194 -1.83 -2.12 35.55
N SER A 195 -1.08 -3.14 35.16
CA SER A 195 -1.50 -4.53 35.19
C SER A 195 -0.30 -5.46 35.05
N GLU A 196 -0.24 -6.49 35.89
CA GLU A 196 0.78 -7.54 35.83
C GLU A 196 0.66 -8.38 34.55
N THR A 197 -0.52 -8.42 33.92
CA THR A 197 -0.75 -9.18 32.67
C THR A 197 -0.44 -8.38 31.41
N SER A 198 -0.34 -7.05 31.52
CA SER A 198 -0.06 -6.15 30.39
C SER A 198 0.88 -5.04 30.85
N LEU A 199 2.19 -5.32 30.87
CA LEU A 199 3.22 -4.39 31.35
C LEU A 199 3.17 -3.05 30.58
N PRO A 200 2.72 -1.95 31.21
CA PRO A 200 2.50 -0.67 30.54
C PRO A 200 3.83 0.06 30.22
N LYS A 201 3.78 0.98 29.26
CA LYS A 201 4.88 1.91 28.93
C LYS A 201 4.50 3.36 29.22
N LEU A 202 5.49 4.21 29.44
CA LEU A 202 5.30 5.67 29.47
C LEU A 202 5.03 6.22 28.07
N THR A 203 4.06 7.14 27.98
CA THR A 203 3.72 7.89 26.77
C THR A 203 3.69 9.38 27.09
N TYR A 204 4.32 10.20 26.24
CA TYR A 204 4.35 11.64 26.42
C TYR A 204 2.94 12.23 26.53
N SER A 205 2.74 13.16 27.44
CA SER A 205 1.44 13.80 27.70
C SER A 205 1.51 15.31 27.50
N GLU A 206 2.39 16.02 28.23
CA GLU A 206 2.51 17.48 28.15
C GLU A 206 3.80 18.03 28.79
N GLY A 207 4.20 19.22 28.36
CA GLY A 207 5.36 19.97 28.88
C GLY A 207 6.71 19.29 28.64
N GLY A 208 7.82 19.97 28.92
CA GLY A 208 9.17 19.38 28.76
C GLY A 208 9.84 19.66 27.42
N SER A 209 10.90 18.92 27.14
CA SER A 209 11.75 19.09 25.97
C SER A 209 11.98 17.78 25.21
N GLN A 210 12.34 17.89 23.93
CA GLN A 210 12.92 16.79 23.16
C GLN A 210 14.40 16.56 23.50
N SER A 211 14.87 17.12 24.62
CA SER A 211 16.19 16.89 25.17
C SER A 211 16.15 16.56 26.66
N VAL A 212 17.22 15.90 27.11
CA VAL A 212 17.59 15.73 28.51
C VAL A 212 19.08 16.03 28.66
N SER A 213 19.41 16.86 29.64
CA SER A 213 20.77 17.25 29.97
C SER A 213 21.28 16.53 31.21
N VAL A 214 22.51 16.05 31.18
CA VAL A 214 23.26 15.57 32.34
C VAL A 214 24.30 16.62 32.67
N THR A 215 24.25 17.19 33.87
CA THR A 215 25.16 18.24 34.31
C THR A 215 26.03 17.74 35.46
N PHE A 216 27.30 18.15 35.47
CA PHE A 216 28.28 17.84 36.50
C PHE A 216 29.29 18.99 36.61
N PRO A 217 30.04 19.11 37.73
CA PRO A 217 31.09 20.11 37.82
C PRO A 217 32.13 19.89 36.72
N ALA A 218 32.66 20.98 36.15
CA ALA A 218 33.59 20.92 35.02
C ALA A 218 34.72 19.90 35.25
N THR A 219 34.93 19.01 34.27
CA THR A 219 36.05 18.06 34.29
C THR A 219 37.38 18.82 34.29
N THR A 220 38.36 18.36 35.07
CA THR A 220 39.66 19.05 35.20
C THR A 220 40.74 18.49 34.28
N ALA A 221 40.53 17.28 33.76
CA ALA A 221 41.39 16.58 32.81
C ALA A 221 40.52 15.70 31.91
N ALA A 222 41.11 15.18 30.84
CA ALA A 222 40.42 14.19 30.03
C ALA A 222 40.30 12.87 30.82
N GLU A 223 39.09 12.32 30.91
CA GLU A 223 38.81 11.18 31.80
C GLU A 223 37.64 10.32 31.31
N ASP A 224 37.60 9.06 31.74
CA ASP A 224 36.52 8.14 31.41
C ASP A 224 35.26 8.46 32.22
N ARG A 225 34.10 8.43 31.57
CA ARG A 225 32.80 8.67 32.23
C ARG A 225 31.73 7.74 31.69
N THR A 226 30.78 7.38 32.53
CA THR A 226 29.58 6.63 32.09
C THR A 226 28.34 7.45 32.45
N VAL A 227 27.26 7.36 31.66
CA VAL A 227 25.95 7.93 32.03
C VAL A 227 24.83 6.97 31.68
N PHE A 228 23.79 6.94 32.51
CA PHE A 228 22.56 6.20 32.28
C PHE A 228 21.40 7.17 32.12
N LEU A 229 20.65 7.06 31.03
CA LEU A 229 19.50 7.91 30.73
C LEU A 229 18.25 7.06 30.46
N PRO A 230 17.11 7.35 31.12
CA PRO A 230 15.85 6.70 30.79
C PRO A 230 15.33 7.22 29.44
N ILE A 231 14.93 6.30 28.55
CA ILE A 231 14.33 6.61 27.26
C ILE A 231 12.91 6.05 27.26
N PRO A 232 11.85 6.87 27.27
CA PRO A 232 10.47 6.38 27.20
C PRO A 232 10.29 5.47 25.97
N ALA A 233 9.48 4.41 26.06
CA ALA A 233 9.42 3.44 24.97
C ALA A 233 8.77 4.02 23.69
N GLY A 234 9.51 4.02 22.59
CA GLY A 234 9.12 4.71 21.35
C GLY A 234 10.19 4.58 20.27
N THR A 235 10.03 5.32 19.18
CA THR A 235 10.95 5.34 18.04
C THR A 235 11.64 6.69 18.00
N TYR A 236 12.95 6.71 18.22
CA TYR A 236 13.75 7.92 18.37
C TYR A 236 14.90 7.92 17.37
N ASP A 237 15.13 9.08 16.76
CA ASP A 237 16.46 9.56 16.44
C ASP A 237 17.06 10.16 17.72
N LEU A 238 18.36 9.94 17.95
CA LEU A 238 19.03 10.51 19.11
C LEU A 238 20.28 11.24 18.66
N LYS A 239 20.57 12.39 19.29
CA LYS A 239 21.81 13.14 19.12
C LYS A 239 22.39 13.42 20.51
N LEU A 240 23.64 13.07 20.73
CA LEU A 240 24.40 13.31 21.95
C LEU A 240 25.42 14.41 21.68
N GLN A 241 25.40 15.43 22.53
CA GLN A 241 26.31 16.56 22.48
C GLN A 241 27.01 16.72 23.84
N ALA A 242 28.20 17.29 23.85
CA ALA A 242 28.94 17.64 25.05
C ALA A 242 29.21 19.15 25.08
N ARG A 243 28.93 19.80 26.20
CA ARG A 243 29.31 21.20 26.44
C ARG A 243 30.71 21.24 27.05
N VAL A 244 31.68 21.69 26.27
CA VAL A 244 33.09 21.81 26.68
C VAL A 244 33.43 23.30 26.76
N GLY A 245 33.65 23.81 27.98
CA GLY A 245 33.76 25.25 28.20
C GLY A 245 32.46 25.98 27.82
N SER A 246 32.54 26.91 26.86
CA SER A 246 31.38 27.62 26.31
C SER A 246 30.80 26.99 25.04
N GLU A 247 31.47 26.00 24.47
CA GLU A 247 31.14 25.41 23.18
C GLU A 247 30.25 24.17 23.34
N LEU A 248 29.31 23.96 22.42
CA LEU A 248 28.51 22.74 22.34
C LEU A 248 29.01 21.90 21.17
N ARG A 249 29.40 20.65 21.43
CA ARG A 249 30.06 19.79 20.44
C ARG A 249 29.27 18.54 20.21
N ASP A 250 29.11 18.18 18.94
CA ASP A 250 28.44 16.93 18.57
C ASP A 250 29.35 15.76 18.89
N VAL A 251 28.82 14.82 19.67
CA VAL A 251 29.52 13.61 20.06
C VAL A 251 29.05 12.45 19.22
N LYS A 252 27.73 12.26 19.08
CA LYS A 252 27.20 11.08 18.41
C LYS A 252 25.77 11.27 17.95
N SER A 253 25.45 10.76 16.77
CA SER A 253 24.08 10.67 16.28
C SER A 253 23.69 9.21 16.08
N TRP A 254 22.46 8.85 16.41
CA TRP A 254 21.88 7.54 16.15
C TRP A 254 20.74 7.68 15.16
N ALA A 255 20.77 6.85 14.11
CA ALA A 255 19.65 6.70 13.20
C ALA A 255 18.38 6.28 13.95
N THR A 256 17.24 6.66 13.39
CA THR A 256 15.92 6.39 13.94
C THR A 256 15.71 4.90 14.23
N ARG A 257 15.41 4.54 15.47
CA ARG A 257 15.13 3.15 15.85
C ARG A 257 14.16 3.03 17.04
N GLU A 258 13.62 1.83 17.22
CA GLU A 258 12.74 1.52 18.34
C GLU A 258 13.54 1.24 19.64
N PHE A 259 13.16 1.93 20.71
CA PHE A 259 13.60 1.72 22.08
C PHE A 259 12.49 1.05 22.88
N ALA A 260 12.67 -0.23 23.18
CA ALA A 260 11.67 -1.05 23.86
C ALA A 260 11.79 -0.95 25.39
N ARG A 261 10.64 -0.89 26.07
CA ARG A 261 10.52 -0.86 27.53
C ARG A 261 11.35 -1.99 28.18
N GLY A 262 12.05 -1.66 29.27
CA GLY A 262 12.84 -2.63 30.05
C GLY A 262 14.06 -3.18 29.31
N LYS A 263 14.48 -2.54 28.20
CA LYS A 263 15.74 -2.86 27.51
C LYS A 263 16.85 -1.89 27.92
N LEU A 264 18.05 -2.45 28.07
CA LEU A 264 19.30 -1.69 28.25
C LEU A 264 20.03 -1.63 26.90
N TYR A 265 20.24 -0.42 26.41
CA TYR A 265 21.05 -0.14 25.22
C TYR A 265 22.43 0.35 25.66
N ARG A 266 23.49 -0.10 24.98
CA ARG A 266 24.88 0.22 25.34
C ARG A 266 25.60 0.88 24.18
N THR A 267 26.46 1.85 24.48
CA THR A 267 27.40 2.42 23.51
C THR A 267 28.66 2.89 24.22
N GLY A 268 29.81 2.51 23.68
CA GLY A 268 31.11 3.12 23.98
C GLY A 268 31.40 4.25 22.98
N ILE A 269 32.10 5.28 23.43
CA ILE A 269 32.55 6.42 22.62
C ILE A 269 33.97 6.75 23.06
N ASN A 270 34.94 6.63 22.14
CA ASN A 270 36.27 7.16 22.37
C ASN A 270 36.31 8.60 21.82
N TYR A 271 36.44 9.59 22.71
CA TYR A 271 36.40 11.00 22.31
C TYR A 271 37.82 11.53 22.09
N VAL A 272 38.06 12.10 20.90
CA VAL A 272 39.33 12.72 20.55
C VAL A 272 39.08 14.17 20.12
N GLU A 273 39.67 15.12 20.84
CA GLU A 273 39.72 16.51 20.41
C GLU A 273 41.04 16.75 19.67
N LEU A 274 40.96 17.24 18.45
CA LEU A 274 42.11 17.52 17.62
C LEU A 274 42.10 18.98 17.19
N THR A 275 43.14 19.73 17.56
CA THR A 275 43.40 21.05 16.98
C THR A 275 44.16 20.89 15.68
N ALA A 276 43.57 21.29 14.56
CA ALA A 276 44.12 21.12 13.21
C ALA A 276 44.28 22.48 12.51
N SER A 277 45.43 22.67 11.87
CA SER A 277 45.72 23.81 10.97
C SER A 277 45.55 23.43 9.49
N SER A 278 45.62 22.14 9.16
CA SER A 278 45.43 21.60 7.82
C SER A 278 44.76 20.21 7.85
N PRO A 279 44.21 19.75 6.71
CA PRO A 279 43.70 18.38 6.57
C PRO A 279 44.70 17.25 6.93
N ALA A 280 46.01 17.48 6.76
CA ALA A 280 47.01 16.49 7.15
C ALA A 280 47.12 16.31 8.67
N ASP A 281 46.91 17.37 9.46
CA ASP A 281 46.90 17.26 10.92
C ASP A 281 45.78 16.30 11.37
N ILE A 282 44.65 16.29 10.64
CA ILE A 282 43.53 15.36 10.85
C ILE A 282 43.93 13.93 10.53
N THR A 283 44.63 13.72 9.41
CA THR A 283 45.18 12.41 9.04
C THR A 283 46.13 11.87 10.12
N ASP A 284 47.05 12.70 10.61
CA ASP A 284 48.01 12.32 11.66
C ASP A 284 47.29 12.00 12.98
N GLY A 285 46.25 12.76 13.33
CA GLY A 285 45.39 12.50 14.50
C GLY A 285 44.61 11.19 14.41
N LEU A 286 44.12 10.84 13.21
CA LEU A 286 43.45 9.57 12.93
C LEU A 286 44.38 8.35 13.04
N GLY A 287 45.68 8.52 12.77
CA GLY A 287 46.67 7.44 12.77
C GLY A 287 46.94 6.79 14.13
N ALA A 288 46.48 7.39 15.24
CA ALA A 288 46.63 6.87 16.60
C ALA A 288 45.49 5.92 17.04
N ILE A 289 44.49 5.70 16.20
CA ILE A 289 43.28 4.92 16.53
C ILE A 289 43.53 3.41 16.41
N ALA A 290 43.06 2.63 17.38
CA ALA A 290 43.17 1.17 17.41
C ALA A 290 42.04 0.46 16.61
N ASP A 291 42.29 -0.80 16.21
CA ASP A 291 41.33 -1.66 15.48
C ASP A 291 40.01 -1.88 16.25
N GLY A 292 38.88 -1.70 15.57
CA GLY A 292 37.52 -1.97 16.08
C GLY A 292 36.90 -0.92 16.99
N ASP A 293 37.58 0.20 17.26
CA ASP A 293 37.06 1.27 18.11
C ASP A 293 36.01 2.13 17.41
N LYS A 294 35.05 2.66 18.19
CA LYS A 294 34.18 3.76 17.77
C LYS A 294 34.80 5.06 18.23
N VAL A 295 35.21 5.90 17.30
CA VAL A 295 35.93 7.14 17.58
C VAL A 295 35.15 8.33 17.03
N GLU A 296 34.95 9.31 17.90
CA GLU A 296 34.32 10.58 17.54
C GLU A 296 35.40 11.65 17.68
N ILE A 297 35.75 12.29 16.56
CA ILE A 297 36.81 13.29 16.47
C ILE A 297 36.17 14.64 16.29
N ASN A 298 36.38 15.51 17.27
CA ASN A 298 36.04 16.91 17.16
C ASN A 298 37.27 17.68 16.67
N VAL A 299 37.17 18.21 15.46
CA VAL A 299 38.19 18.99 14.78
C VAL A 299 37.98 20.47 15.11
N VAL A 300 38.93 21.05 15.84
CA VAL A 300 38.97 22.47 16.17
C VAL A 300 40.02 23.14 15.28
N SER A 301 39.66 24.20 14.57
CA SER A 301 40.65 24.90 13.75
C SER A 301 41.68 25.62 14.62
N ALA A 302 42.96 25.54 14.25
CA ALA A 302 44.04 26.28 14.90
C ALA A 302 43.92 27.80 14.67
N GLU A 303 43.22 28.19 13.60
CA GLU A 303 43.01 29.58 13.19
C GLU A 303 41.51 29.91 13.15
N ALA A 304 41.17 31.17 13.43
CA ALA A 304 39.78 31.65 13.46
C ALA A 304 39.10 31.69 12.08
N GLY A 305 39.85 31.43 11.00
CA GLY A 305 39.34 31.41 9.61
C GLY A 305 38.90 30.03 9.12
N GLY A 306 38.93 29.01 9.98
CA GLY A 306 38.68 27.62 9.59
C GLY A 306 39.91 26.91 9.02
N ILE A 307 39.70 25.73 8.44
CA ILE A 307 40.77 24.92 7.83
C ILE A 307 40.76 25.13 6.31
N SER A 308 41.90 25.55 5.73
CA SER A 308 42.05 25.77 4.29
C SER A 308 42.64 24.55 3.57
N THR A 309 42.23 24.31 2.33
CA THR A 309 42.73 23.23 1.46
C THR A 309 43.80 23.66 0.44
N GLU A 310 44.31 24.90 0.48
CA GLU A 310 45.29 25.41 -0.52
C GLU A 310 46.61 24.62 -0.53
N ASP A 311 47.19 24.37 0.64
CA ASP A 311 48.52 23.75 0.77
C ASP A 311 48.45 22.23 0.97
N ASN A 312 47.34 21.74 1.51
CA ASN A 312 47.10 20.32 1.74
C ASN A 312 45.61 20.05 1.81
N ALA A 313 45.10 19.14 0.99
CA ALA A 313 43.67 18.94 0.82
C ALA A 313 43.18 17.58 1.32
N THR A 314 44.08 16.68 1.72
CA THR A 314 43.72 15.26 1.92
C THR A 314 43.57 14.87 3.38
N ILE A 315 42.45 14.23 3.71
CA ILE A 315 42.23 13.48 4.94
C ILE A 315 42.24 11.98 4.58
N ALA A 316 43.17 11.22 5.16
CA ALA A 316 43.21 9.78 4.96
C ALA A 316 42.54 9.03 6.12
N ILE A 317 41.47 8.31 5.80
CA ILE A 317 40.75 7.46 6.74
C ILE A 317 41.56 6.18 6.96
N PRO A 318 41.94 5.85 8.21
CA PRO A 318 42.79 4.71 8.50
C PRO A 318 42.14 3.37 8.15
N ALA A 319 42.98 2.40 7.77
CA ALA A 319 42.58 1.03 7.44
C ALA A 319 42.37 0.20 8.72
N ILE A 320 41.33 0.54 9.48
CA ILE A 320 41.18 0.03 10.85
C ILE A 320 40.69 -1.43 10.86
N GLY A 321 39.86 -1.89 9.90
CA GLY A 321 39.24 -3.21 9.99
C GLY A 321 38.13 -3.26 11.05
N GLY A 322 37.37 -4.35 11.10
CA GLY A 322 36.45 -4.60 12.22
C GLY A 322 35.15 -3.76 12.29
N ASN A 323 34.72 -3.09 11.21
CA ASN A 323 33.54 -2.21 11.19
C ASN A 323 33.69 -0.96 12.07
N ALA A 324 34.85 -0.29 12.00
CA ALA A 324 35.10 0.93 12.74
C ALA A 324 34.09 2.04 12.36
N SER A 325 33.80 2.92 13.32
CA SER A 325 32.90 4.06 13.11
C SER A 325 33.62 5.32 13.52
N ILE A 326 33.77 6.23 12.55
CA ILE A 326 34.57 7.45 12.64
C ILE A 326 33.63 8.63 12.43
N GLY A 327 33.52 9.50 13.42
CA GLY A 327 32.89 10.80 13.25
C GLY A 327 33.93 11.90 13.10
N LEU A 328 33.81 12.72 12.07
CA LEU A 328 34.58 13.95 11.88
C LEU A 328 33.63 15.14 12.02
N THR A 329 33.70 15.83 13.14
CA THR A 329 32.91 17.02 13.42
C THR A 329 33.80 18.25 13.36
N PHE A 330 33.52 19.18 12.46
CA PHE A 330 34.27 20.43 12.34
C PHE A 330 33.56 21.53 13.14
N SER A 331 34.28 22.17 14.07
CA SER A 331 33.73 23.29 14.84
C SER A 331 33.61 24.57 14.00
N GLU A 332 34.48 24.72 13.01
CA GLU A 332 34.56 25.87 12.11
C GLU A 332 34.50 25.41 10.64
N PRO A 333 34.05 26.27 9.71
CA PRO A 333 34.08 26.04 8.27
C PRO A 333 35.38 25.45 7.72
N VAL A 334 35.25 24.58 6.70
CA VAL A 334 36.36 24.24 5.80
C VAL A 334 36.30 25.19 4.61
N VAL A 335 37.43 25.83 4.30
CA VAL A 335 37.55 26.77 3.16
C VAL A 335 38.18 26.04 1.99
N THR A 336 37.43 25.92 0.88
CA THR A 336 37.89 25.25 -0.34
C THR A 336 37.96 26.22 -1.52
N PRO A 337 39.15 26.77 -1.83
CA PRO A 337 39.34 27.62 -3.00
C PRO A 337 39.07 26.90 -4.32
N GLU A 338 38.86 27.67 -5.38
CA GLU A 338 38.55 27.12 -6.70
C GLU A 338 39.66 26.16 -7.17
N GLY A 339 39.29 24.91 -7.49
CA GLY A 339 40.23 23.86 -7.91
C GLY A 339 40.91 23.09 -6.77
N HIS A 340 40.60 23.40 -5.51
CA HIS A 340 41.17 22.74 -4.33
C HIS A 340 40.08 22.13 -3.43
N PRO A 341 39.36 21.08 -3.88
CA PRO A 341 38.36 20.41 -3.05
C PRO A 341 39.01 19.71 -1.85
N LEU A 342 38.26 19.56 -0.75
CA LEU A 342 38.69 18.68 0.35
C LEU A 342 38.61 17.22 -0.13
N VAL A 343 39.73 16.52 -0.12
CA VAL A 343 39.82 15.13 -0.55
C VAL A 343 39.79 14.23 0.69
N ILE A 344 38.91 13.24 0.71
CA ILE A 344 38.87 12.22 1.76
C ILE A 344 39.03 10.84 1.11
N THR A 345 40.05 10.09 1.54
CA THR A 345 40.41 8.80 0.93
C THR A 345 40.52 7.70 1.99
N ASP A 346 40.21 6.47 1.61
CA ASP A 346 40.54 5.31 2.44
C ASP A 346 42.04 4.99 2.31
N ASN A 347 42.68 4.59 3.42
CA ASN A 347 44.03 3.98 3.42
C ASN A 347 43.99 2.45 3.23
N CYS A 348 42.81 1.85 3.05
CA CYS A 348 42.68 0.42 2.75
C CYS A 348 43.09 0.14 1.29
N GLU A 349 43.96 -0.85 1.08
CA GLU A 349 44.21 -1.40 -0.26
C GLU A 349 43.17 -2.48 -0.60
N GLY A 350 42.35 -2.22 -1.63
CA GLY A 350 41.48 -3.23 -2.27
C GLY A 350 39.98 -2.89 -2.30
N GLU A 351 39.28 -3.42 -3.30
CA GLU A 351 37.82 -3.37 -3.38
C GLU A 351 37.22 -4.45 -2.45
N SER A 352 36.37 -4.05 -1.52
CA SER A 352 35.63 -4.98 -0.63
C SER A 352 34.13 -4.88 -0.93
N ALA A 353 33.45 -6.02 -1.02
CA ALA A 353 32.00 -6.07 -1.24
C ALA A 353 31.18 -5.60 -0.01
N GLU A 354 31.78 -5.63 1.18
CA GLU A 354 31.20 -5.09 2.43
C GLU A 354 32.06 -3.92 2.91
N ALA A 355 31.41 -2.81 3.32
CA ALA A 355 32.15 -1.69 3.90
C ALA A 355 32.86 -2.13 5.18
N GLN A 356 34.12 -1.74 5.28
CA GLN A 356 34.98 -2.04 6.42
C GLN A 356 34.84 -0.97 7.51
N ASN A 357 34.46 0.26 7.14
CA ASN A 357 34.29 1.38 8.04
C ASN A 357 32.99 2.15 7.75
N SER A 358 32.58 2.97 8.72
CA SER A 358 31.58 4.03 8.55
C SER A 358 32.19 5.37 8.92
N LEU A 359 31.96 6.39 8.11
CA LEU A 359 32.42 7.75 8.29
C LEU A 359 31.20 8.68 8.36
N THR A 360 31.09 9.49 9.41
CA THR A 360 30.13 10.59 9.47
C THR A 360 30.90 11.91 9.41
N ILE A 361 30.54 12.80 8.48
CA ILE A 361 31.14 14.12 8.34
C ILE A 361 30.09 15.15 8.74
N THR A 362 30.41 15.94 9.76
CA THR A 362 29.53 17.01 10.25
C THR A 362 30.22 18.35 10.07
N LEU A 363 29.62 19.24 9.29
CA LEU A 363 30.08 20.62 9.09
C LEU A 363 29.09 21.63 9.71
N PRO A 364 29.54 22.83 10.09
CA PRO A 364 28.66 23.90 10.55
C PRO A 364 27.81 24.52 9.43
N ASP A 365 26.90 25.41 9.82
CA ASP A 365 26.08 26.19 8.88
C ASP A 365 26.96 27.12 8.03
N ALA A 366 26.56 27.29 6.77
CA ALA A 366 27.13 28.23 5.80
C ALA A 366 28.60 28.01 5.38
N THR A 367 28.78 27.22 4.31
CA THR A 367 30.03 27.09 3.54
C THR A 367 29.74 26.68 2.09
N ASP A 368 30.48 27.19 1.10
CA ASP A 368 30.52 26.64 -0.26
C ASP A 368 31.65 25.60 -0.36
N VAL A 369 31.50 24.45 0.29
CA VAL A 369 32.57 23.41 0.28
C VAL A 369 32.51 22.56 -0.98
N ALA A 370 33.65 22.38 -1.63
CA ALA A 370 33.87 21.35 -2.63
C ALA A 370 34.57 20.13 -2.00
N MET A 371 34.08 18.92 -2.24
CA MET A 371 34.58 17.70 -1.61
C MET A 371 34.71 16.53 -2.59
N ASP A 372 35.81 15.80 -2.51
CA ASP A 372 36.04 14.57 -3.26
C ASP A 372 36.18 13.39 -2.29
N LEU A 373 35.24 12.46 -2.36
CA LEU A 373 35.18 11.25 -1.54
C LEU A 373 35.66 10.05 -2.36
N SER A 374 36.85 9.55 -2.07
CA SER A 374 37.42 8.34 -2.66
C SER A 374 37.49 7.23 -1.60
N LEU A 375 36.32 6.71 -1.26
CA LEU A 375 36.08 5.85 -0.10
C LEU A 375 35.42 4.51 -0.51
N PRO A 376 36.04 3.71 -1.41
CA PRO A 376 35.44 2.51 -1.97
C PRO A 376 35.22 1.37 -0.95
N THR A 377 35.72 1.52 0.28
CA THR A 377 35.53 0.55 1.37
C THR A 377 34.77 1.12 2.58
N THR A 378 34.31 2.36 2.50
CA THR A 378 33.71 3.08 3.63
C THR A 378 32.31 3.59 3.29
N THR A 379 31.36 3.41 4.22
CA THR A 379 30.04 4.04 4.15
C THR A 379 30.15 5.46 4.64
N VAL A 380 29.56 6.44 3.94
CA VAL A 380 29.70 7.86 4.30
C VAL A 380 28.35 8.47 4.61
N ALA A 381 28.24 9.18 5.72
CA ALA A 381 27.08 10.00 6.06
C ALA A 381 27.48 11.47 6.17
N LEU A 382 26.73 12.34 5.49
CA LEU A 382 26.87 13.79 5.60
C LEU A 382 25.80 14.31 6.56
N ALA A 383 26.22 15.16 7.49
CA ALA A 383 25.36 15.77 8.49
C ALA A 383 25.66 17.27 8.63
N SER A 384 24.65 18.02 9.08
CA SER A 384 24.79 19.42 9.50
C SER A 384 24.79 19.50 11.02
N SER A 385 25.66 20.34 11.60
CA SER A 385 25.61 20.63 13.05
C SER A 385 24.57 21.70 13.41
N GLY A 386 24.07 22.45 12.42
CA GLY A 386 23.09 23.53 12.59
C GLY A 386 21.79 23.29 11.82
N THR A 387 21.33 24.32 11.13
CA THR A 387 20.09 24.33 10.34
C THR A 387 20.30 23.88 8.89
N GLU A 388 21.40 24.29 8.27
CA GLU A 388 21.68 24.03 6.87
C GLU A 388 23.19 24.12 6.55
N THR A 389 23.76 23.01 6.10
CA THR A 389 25.10 22.91 5.54
C THR A 389 25.00 22.78 4.02
N VAL A 390 25.66 23.68 3.30
CA VAL A 390 25.71 23.69 1.84
C VAL A 390 27.02 23.07 1.36
N TYR A 391 26.94 22.27 0.30
CA TYR A 391 28.09 21.75 -0.44
C TYR A 391 27.96 22.20 -1.89
N LYS A 392 28.94 22.96 -2.38
CA LYS A 392 28.98 23.42 -3.77
C LYS A 392 29.11 22.25 -4.74
N SER A 393 29.99 21.30 -4.41
CA SER A 393 30.13 20.09 -5.21
C SER A 393 30.64 18.92 -4.39
N ILE A 394 30.10 17.73 -4.64
CA ILE A 394 30.63 16.48 -4.12
C ILE A 394 30.90 15.53 -5.28
N THR A 395 32.12 15.01 -5.38
CA THR A 395 32.44 13.86 -6.24
C THR A 395 32.61 12.64 -5.36
N ALA A 396 31.80 11.60 -5.54
CA ALA A 396 31.76 10.44 -4.65
C ALA A 396 32.00 9.11 -5.37
N THR A 397 33.03 8.39 -4.92
CA THR A 397 33.20 6.96 -5.07
C THR A 397 33.12 6.36 -3.67
N THR A 398 31.98 5.76 -3.35
CA THR A 398 31.77 5.06 -2.07
C THR A 398 31.68 3.56 -2.31
N ALA A 399 31.82 2.76 -1.26
CA ALA A 399 31.58 1.33 -1.33
C ALA A 399 30.18 1.02 -1.89
N THR A 400 29.86 -0.26 -2.12
CA THR A 400 28.46 -0.68 -2.38
C THR A 400 27.52 -0.27 -1.22
N ASN A 401 28.09 0.08 -0.06
CA ASN A 401 27.40 0.72 1.04
C ASN A 401 27.40 2.26 0.90
N THR A 402 26.23 2.80 1.17
CA THR A 402 25.68 4.03 0.63
C THR A 402 26.30 5.35 1.13
N LEU A 403 26.40 6.37 0.26
CA LEU A 403 26.44 7.78 0.66
C LEU A 403 25.07 8.22 1.21
N VAL A 404 25.02 8.61 2.48
CA VAL A 404 23.82 9.09 3.16
C VAL A 404 23.83 10.61 3.22
N ILE A 405 22.78 11.25 2.71
CA ILE A 405 22.61 12.70 2.72
C ILE A 405 21.58 13.04 3.79
N GLY A 406 22.07 13.44 4.97
CA GLY A 406 21.26 13.65 6.17
C GLY A 406 20.47 14.96 6.19
N HIS A 407 19.68 15.13 7.25
CA HIS A 407 18.88 16.33 7.47
C HIS A 407 19.73 17.60 7.54
N GLY A 408 19.24 18.69 6.93
CA GLY A 408 19.96 19.96 6.86
C GLY A 408 21.12 19.96 5.87
N VAL A 409 21.34 18.91 5.08
CA VAL A 409 22.37 18.90 4.03
C VAL A 409 21.78 19.34 2.69
N HIS A 410 22.41 20.33 2.05
CA HIS A 410 22.14 20.76 0.68
C HIS A 410 23.38 20.57 -0.18
N ILE A 411 23.24 19.87 -1.30
CA ILE A 411 24.31 19.73 -2.29
C ILE A 411 23.87 20.36 -3.61
N GLU A 412 24.62 21.33 -4.14
CA GLU A 412 24.30 21.93 -5.44
C GLU A 412 24.63 20.97 -6.59
N THR A 413 25.80 20.31 -6.55
CA THR A 413 26.18 19.30 -7.55
C THR A 413 26.76 18.04 -6.91
N LEU A 414 26.09 16.91 -7.06
CA LEU A 414 26.56 15.59 -6.63
C LEU A 414 26.94 14.74 -7.85
N THR A 415 28.21 14.40 -8.00
CA THR A 415 28.71 13.46 -9.01
C THR A 415 29.00 12.12 -8.36
N ILE A 416 28.35 11.04 -8.82
CA ILE A 416 28.53 9.68 -8.32
C ILE A 416 29.35 8.89 -9.33
N ASN A 417 30.57 8.53 -8.96
CA ASN A 417 31.43 7.65 -9.74
C ASN A 417 31.35 6.19 -9.28
N GLY A 418 30.82 5.93 -8.07
CA GLY A 418 30.57 4.59 -7.56
C GLY A 418 29.82 4.58 -6.23
N GLY A 419 29.03 3.53 -6.00
CA GLY A 419 28.24 3.32 -4.78
C GLY A 419 26.77 3.69 -4.92
N ASN A 420 26.04 3.64 -3.80
CA ASN A 420 24.61 3.95 -3.72
C ASN A 420 24.36 5.26 -2.97
N VAL A 421 23.15 5.82 -3.06
CA VAL A 421 22.75 7.03 -2.31
C VAL A 421 21.48 6.81 -1.49
N VAL A 422 21.46 7.33 -0.27
CA VAL A 422 20.30 7.37 0.62
C VAL A 422 20.03 8.83 0.96
N MET A 423 18.83 9.28 0.59
CA MET A 423 18.30 10.59 0.98
C MET A 423 17.62 10.45 2.35
N ASP A 424 18.26 10.97 3.39
CA ASP A 424 17.78 10.93 4.79
C ASP A 424 17.52 12.34 5.34
N GLY A 425 16.78 13.14 4.58
CA GLY A 425 16.35 14.47 5.00
C GLY A 425 17.07 15.65 4.35
N GLY A 426 18.05 15.41 3.46
CA GLY A 426 18.73 16.45 2.70
C GLY A 426 18.23 16.61 1.26
N ARG A 427 18.72 17.66 0.56
CA ARG A 427 18.37 18.00 -0.83
C ARG A 427 19.58 17.99 -1.76
N VAL A 428 19.34 17.75 -3.05
CA VAL A 428 20.35 17.83 -4.11
C VAL A 428 19.79 18.58 -5.31
N ASP A 429 20.48 19.60 -5.81
CA ASP A 429 20.00 20.36 -6.97
C ASP A 429 20.31 19.61 -8.27
N LEU A 430 21.57 19.24 -8.49
CA LEU A 430 22.00 18.44 -9.65
C LEU A 430 22.71 17.17 -9.20
N LEU A 431 22.20 16.01 -9.62
CA LEU A 431 22.84 14.72 -9.46
C LEU A 431 23.33 14.20 -10.81
N ILE A 432 24.60 13.82 -10.90
CA ILE A 432 25.25 13.25 -12.07
C ILE A 432 25.67 11.83 -11.75
N ASN A 433 25.07 10.83 -12.40
CA ASN A 433 25.43 9.43 -12.25
C ASN A 433 26.41 8.96 -13.34
N ASN A 434 27.67 8.79 -12.96
CA ASN A 434 28.77 8.29 -13.79
C ASN A 434 29.22 6.88 -13.39
N ALA A 435 28.51 6.21 -12.48
CA ALA A 435 28.90 4.89 -11.97
C ALA A 435 28.62 3.78 -12.99
N GLU A 436 29.67 3.19 -13.57
CA GLU A 436 29.56 2.11 -14.55
C GLU A 436 28.80 0.87 -14.03
N ALA A 437 28.95 0.56 -12.73
CA ALA A 437 28.26 -0.55 -12.08
C ALA A 437 26.77 -0.28 -11.80
N GLY A 438 26.30 0.93 -12.10
CA GLY A 438 24.97 1.42 -11.79
C GLY A 438 24.83 1.93 -10.35
N THR A 439 23.79 2.74 -10.13
CA THR A 439 23.53 3.39 -8.84
C THR A 439 22.11 3.14 -8.38
N THR A 440 21.92 2.86 -7.08
CA THR A 440 20.60 2.88 -6.44
C THR A 440 20.48 4.11 -5.54
N ILE A 441 19.41 4.89 -5.72
CA ILE A 441 19.07 6.05 -4.90
C ILE A 441 17.79 5.74 -4.14
N THR A 442 17.81 5.81 -2.82
CA THR A 442 16.66 5.49 -1.96
C THR A 442 16.31 6.64 -1.02
N ALA A 443 15.10 6.65 -0.48
CA ALA A 443 14.65 7.65 0.49
C ALA A 443 14.12 6.98 1.76
N THR A 444 14.52 7.51 2.92
CA THR A 444 14.08 7.06 4.25
C THR A 444 13.09 8.04 4.91
N SER A 445 13.04 9.30 4.47
CA SER A 445 12.13 10.35 4.95
C SER A 445 11.13 10.80 3.87
N SER A 446 10.07 11.54 4.26
CA SER A 446 8.96 11.92 3.37
C SER A 446 9.19 13.16 2.50
N ASP A 447 10.25 13.92 2.75
CA ASP A 447 10.29 15.34 2.44
C ASP A 447 11.28 15.73 1.32
N GLN A 448 11.73 14.81 0.46
CA GLN A 448 12.98 15.07 -0.27
C GLN A 448 12.88 15.03 -1.80
N MET A 449 13.39 16.09 -2.42
CA MET A 449 13.43 16.39 -3.86
C MET A 449 14.89 16.49 -4.32
N ILE A 450 15.23 15.70 -5.32
CA ILE A 450 16.40 15.92 -6.17
C ILE A 450 15.90 16.74 -7.36
N ASP A 451 16.40 17.96 -7.58
CA ASP A 451 15.81 18.85 -8.61
C ASP A 451 16.10 18.35 -10.03
N MET A 452 17.32 17.87 -10.27
CA MET A 452 17.73 17.34 -11.57
C MET A 452 18.62 16.10 -11.44
N ILE A 453 18.34 15.07 -12.22
CA ILE A 453 19.22 13.91 -12.39
C ILE A 453 19.71 13.83 -13.83
N THR A 454 21.00 13.62 -14.03
CA THR A 454 21.60 13.21 -15.30
C THR A 454 22.26 11.85 -15.14
N SER A 455 22.02 10.92 -16.07
CA SER A 455 22.60 9.57 -16.02
C SER A 455 23.01 9.08 -17.40
N THR A 456 24.21 8.50 -17.47
CA THR A 456 24.74 7.74 -18.63
C THR A 456 24.82 6.24 -18.35
N HIS A 457 24.41 5.81 -17.16
CA HIS A 457 24.51 4.43 -16.69
C HIS A 457 23.22 3.97 -16.00
N ASP A 458 23.21 2.70 -15.60
CA ASP A 458 22.09 2.07 -14.90
C ASP A 458 21.73 2.86 -13.62
N LEU A 459 20.43 3.08 -13.41
CA LEU A 459 19.93 3.87 -12.30
C LEU A 459 18.63 3.28 -11.74
N THR A 460 18.63 2.98 -10.45
CA THR A 460 17.44 2.58 -9.72
C THR A 460 17.04 3.67 -8.74
N LEU A 461 15.79 4.13 -8.83
CA LEU A 461 15.19 5.16 -7.99
C LEU A 461 14.13 4.56 -7.06
N GLY A 462 14.36 4.65 -5.76
CA GLY A 462 13.50 4.20 -4.67
C GLY A 462 13.83 2.81 -4.13
N SER A 463 12.94 2.23 -3.30
CA SER A 463 13.21 1.00 -2.53
C SER A 463 12.13 -0.07 -2.68
N LYS A 464 12.57 -1.33 -2.73
CA LYS A 464 11.69 -2.52 -2.69
C LYS A 464 11.19 -2.85 -1.27
N GLU A 465 11.73 -2.21 -0.25
CA GLU A 465 11.39 -2.53 1.14
C GLU A 465 9.99 -2.06 1.53
N THR A 466 9.38 -2.80 2.46
CA THR A 466 8.05 -2.49 2.99
C THR A 466 8.18 -1.35 4.00
N GLY A 467 7.46 -0.25 3.80
CA GLY A 467 7.53 0.93 4.69
C GLY A 467 8.43 2.06 4.20
N SER A 468 9.27 1.85 3.18
CA SER A 468 10.08 2.93 2.57
C SER A 468 9.21 4.06 2.04
N LYS A 469 9.73 5.29 2.16
CA LYS A 469 9.07 6.51 1.72
C LYS A 469 9.24 6.71 0.22
N LEU A 470 8.42 7.60 -0.33
CA LEU A 470 8.40 7.93 -1.75
C LEU A 470 9.56 8.89 -2.07
N LEU A 471 10.45 8.51 -2.98
CA LEU A 471 11.48 9.43 -3.49
C LEU A 471 10.83 10.42 -4.46
N THR A 472 11.07 11.72 -4.30
CA THR A 472 10.61 12.75 -5.25
C THR A 472 11.80 13.26 -6.06
N VAL A 473 11.63 13.35 -7.38
CA VAL A 473 12.63 13.89 -8.31
C VAL A 473 11.96 14.93 -9.20
N GLY A 474 12.67 16.01 -9.53
CA GLY A 474 12.25 17.04 -10.46
C GLY A 474 12.43 16.57 -11.90
N ASP A 475 13.36 17.20 -12.60
CA ASP A 475 13.75 16.87 -13.98
C ASP A 475 14.76 15.72 -14.02
N MET A 476 14.78 14.97 -15.12
CA MET A 476 15.68 13.85 -15.31
C MET A 476 16.08 13.71 -16.78
N GLU A 477 17.37 13.52 -17.05
CA GLU A 477 17.91 13.23 -18.37
C GLU A 477 18.72 11.93 -18.33
N VAL A 478 18.28 10.94 -19.11
CA VAL A 478 18.90 9.62 -19.19
C VAL A 478 19.33 9.37 -20.61
N THR A 479 20.64 9.21 -20.79
CA THR A 479 21.25 9.06 -22.12
C THR A 479 21.70 7.64 -22.44
N ALA A 480 21.95 6.82 -21.41
CA ALA A 480 22.28 5.41 -21.55
C ALA A 480 21.98 4.65 -20.25
N GLY A 481 21.96 3.32 -20.32
CA GLY A 481 21.67 2.43 -19.20
C GLY A 481 20.18 2.20 -18.96
N ALA A 482 19.89 1.20 -18.12
CA ALA A 482 18.56 0.82 -17.69
C ALA A 482 18.11 1.67 -16.48
N VAL A 483 16.88 2.18 -16.53
CA VAL A 483 16.32 2.99 -15.45
C VAL A 483 15.15 2.27 -14.81
N THR A 484 15.17 2.14 -13.48
CA THR A 484 14.10 1.49 -12.72
C THR A 484 13.53 2.40 -11.64
N PHE A 485 12.23 2.67 -11.69
CA PHE A 485 11.46 3.39 -10.67
C PHE A 485 10.79 2.38 -9.73
N ILE A 486 10.95 2.57 -8.42
CA ILE A 486 10.39 1.74 -7.36
C ILE A 486 9.84 2.64 -6.25
N LYS A 487 8.53 2.92 -6.25
CA LYS A 487 7.93 3.93 -5.36
C LYS A 487 8.63 5.28 -5.51
N CYS A 488 8.68 5.77 -6.74
CA CYS A 488 9.29 7.06 -7.08
C CYS A 488 8.29 7.99 -7.77
N LYS A 489 8.37 9.28 -7.46
CA LYS A 489 7.56 10.35 -8.04
C LYS A 489 8.46 11.34 -8.78
N ALA A 490 8.38 11.34 -10.10
CA ALA A 490 8.95 12.41 -10.92
C ALA A 490 7.92 13.51 -11.14
N THR A 491 8.18 14.71 -10.62
CA THR A 491 7.31 15.89 -10.75
C THR A 491 7.66 16.77 -11.94
N GLY A 492 8.90 16.67 -12.45
CA GLY A 492 9.36 17.39 -13.63
C GLY A 492 9.28 16.57 -14.92
N ILE A 493 10.18 16.86 -15.85
CA ILE A 493 10.32 16.21 -17.15
C ILE A 493 11.38 15.11 -17.06
N VAL A 494 10.97 13.87 -17.33
CA VAL A 494 11.88 12.74 -17.53
C VAL A 494 12.14 12.58 -19.02
N THR A 495 13.35 12.84 -19.47
CA THR A 495 13.79 12.62 -20.86
C THR A 495 14.64 11.36 -20.92
N HIS A 496 14.13 10.35 -21.63
CA HIS A 496 14.76 9.03 -21.76
C HIS A 496 15.18 8.80 -23.22
N THR A 497 16.49 8.81 -23.46
CA THR A 497 17.11 8.57 -24.78
C THR A 497 17.87 7.24 -24.85
N SER A 498 17.89 6.46 -23.77
CA SER A 498 18.49 5.12 -23.76
C SER A 498 17.66 4.13 -24.59
N SER A 499 18.35 3.19 -25.26
CA SER A 499 17.71 2.07 -25.95
C SER A 499 17.10 1.03 -24.99
N ASP A 500 17.51 1.05 -23.72
CA ASP A 500 16.94 0.18 -22.69
C ASP A 500 15.55 0.69 -22.27
N MET A 501 14.66 -0.21 -21.85
CA MET A 501 13.37 0.22 -21.32
C MET A 501 13.51 0.87 -19.94
N LEU A 502 12.88 2.03 -19.77
CA LEU A 502 12.57 2.57 -18.45
C LEU A 502 11.50 1.68 -17.80
N LYS A 503 11.73 1.21 -16.58
CA LYS A 503 10.82 0.30 -15.88
C LYS A 503 10.27 0.94 -14.63
N MET A 504 8.95 1.02 -14.51
CA MET A 504 8.28 1.34 -13.25
C MET A 504 7.83 0.02 -12.63
N THR A 505 8.19 -0.26 -11.38
CA THR A 505 7.85 -1.52 -10.69
C THR A 505 7.03 -1.23 -9.42
N TYR A 506 6.09 -2.10 -9.06
CA TYR A 506 5.07 -1.94 -7.99
C TYR A 506 3.91 -0.99 -8.34
N SER A 507 2.68 -1.54 -8.39
CA SER A 507 1.48 -0.80 -8.74
C SER A 507 1.10 0.25 -7.68
N GLY A 508 0.76 1.45 -8.15
CA GLY A 508 0.07 2.49 -7.37
C GLY A 508 0.93 3.50 -6.63
N SER A 509 2.26 3.30 -6.54
CA SER A 509 3.16 4.25 -5.87
C SER A 509 4.09 5.03 -6.82
N ASN A 510 4.27 4.57 -8.06
CA ASN A 510 5.07 5.30 -9.03
C ASN A 510 4.23 6.35 -9.77
N TYR A 511 4.82 7.53 -9.98
CA TYR A 511 4.20 8.62 -10.71
C TYR A 511 5.24 9.37 -11.55
N ILE A 512 4.92 9.67 -12.81
CA ILE A 512 5.70 10.58 -13.65
C ILE A 512 4.75 11.63 -14.22
N GLU A 513 5.02 12.91 -13.97
CA GLU A 513 4.24 14.01 -14.53
C GLU A 513 4.40 14.10 -16.05
N ARG A 514 5.65 14.07 -16.55
CA ARG A 514 5.94 14.07 -17.98
C ARG A 514 7.11 13.15 -18.31
N LEU A 515 6.90 12.22 -19.23
CA LEU A 515 7.92 11.34 -19.79
C LEU A 515 8.10 11.62 -21.28
N ASN A 516 9.31 11.92 -21.72
CA ASN A 516 9.71 12.05 -23.12
C ASN A 516 10.58 10.84 -23.50
N LEU A 517 10.19 10.13 -24.56
CA LEU A 517 10.98 9.07 -25.18
C LEU A 517 11.61 9.62 -26.46
N ASP A 518 12.90 10.00 -26.36
CA ASP A 518 13.56 10.89 -27.34
C ASP A 518 14.48 10.16 -28.35
N TYR A 519 14.57 8.83 -28.29
CA TYR A 519 15.47 8.06 -29.17
C TYR A 519 14.86 6.73 -29.66
N GLY A 520 14.79 6.52 -30.97
CA GLY A 520 14.52 5.22 -31.62
C GLY A 520 13.59 4.26 -30.85
N THR A 521 14.10 3.08 -30.49
CA THR A 521 13.40 2.01 -29.78
C THR A 521 13.25 2.23 -28.26
N ALA A 522 13.52 3.44 -27.75
CA ALA A 522 13.33 3.75 -26.34
C ALA A 522 11.90 3.36 -25.91
N GLY A 523 11.81 2.64 -24.80
CA GLY A 523 10.56 2.08 -24.34
C GLY A 523 10.33 2.31 -22.85
N VAL A 524 9.09 2.09 -22.43
CA VAL A 524 8.70 2.20 -21.04
C VAL A 524 7.79 1.03 -20.64
N GLU A 525 8.07 0.44 -19.49
CA GLU A 525 7.20 -0.53 -18.81
C GLU A 525 6.54 0.14 -17.60
N VAL A 526 5.21 0.28 -17.62
CA VAL A 526 4.47 1.10 -16.66
C VAL A 526 3.70 0.24 -15.66
N TYR A 527 4.22 0.12 -14.43
CA TYR A 527 3.45 -0.18 -13.21
C TYR A 527 3.35 1.07 -12.32
N GLY A 528 2.47 1.99 -12.70
CA GLY A 528 2.24 3.25 -11.99
C GLY A 528 1.43 4.20 -12.84
N THR A 529 1.54 5.50 -12.59
CA THR A 529 0.88 6.52 -13.40
C THR A 529 1.91 7.35 -14.18
N VAL A 530 1.68 7.53 -15.49
CA VAL A 530 2.36 8.52 -16.33
C VAL A 530 1.30 9.51 -16.82
N ASN A 531 1.38 10.76 -16.39
CA ASN A 531 0.36 11.74 -16.71
C ASN A 531 0.44 12.19 -18.19
N LYS A 532 1.64 12.49 -18.67
CA LYS A 532 1.88 12.87 -20.08
C LYS A 532 3.07 12.09 -20.64
N LEU A 533 2.82 11.27 -21.65
CA LEU A 533 3.86 10.57 -22.40
C LEU A 533 4.07 11.26 -23.76
N TYR A 534 5.30 11.65 -24.06
CA TYR A 534 5.72 12.16 -25.35
C TYR A 534 6.64 11.15 -26.02
N VAL A 535 6.37 10.83 -27.28
CA VAL A 535 7.17 9.91 -28.09
C VAL A 535 7.71 10.66 -29.30
N TYR A 536 9.04 10.65 -29.45
CA TYR A 536 9.75 11.33 -30.53
C TYR A 536 10.50 10.36 -31.47
N GLY A 537 10.75 9.13 -31.01
CA GLY A 537 11.46 8.08 -31.79
C GLY A 537 10.54 7.05 -32.44
N ASP A 538 10.97 6.51 -33.59
CA ASP A 538 10.33 5.40 -34.28
C ASP A 538 10.63 4.06 -33.60
N GLY A 539 9.60 3.21 -33.46
CA GLY A 539 9.74 1.87 -32.86
C GLY A 539 9.71 1.86 -31.34
N ALA A 540 9.33 2.98 -30.71
CA ALA A 540 9.13 3.07 -29.27
C ALA A 540 8.12 2.02 -28.78
N THR A 541 8.44 1.37 -27.67
CA THR A 541 7.59 0.35 -27.04
C THR A 541 7.01 0.88 -25.73
N VAL A 542 5.69 0.93 -25.64
CA VAL A 542 4.96 1.31 -24.43
C VAL A 542 4.27 0.07 -23.89
N ASP A 543 4.73 -0.43 -22.75
CA ASP A 543 4.21 -1.63 -22.10
C ASP A 543 3.43 -1.29 -20.82
N CYS A 544 2.10 -1.22 -20.96
CA CYS A 544 1.19 -0.99 -19.85
C CYS A 544 0.91 -2.30 -19.09
N LYS A 545 1.48 -2.40 -17.90
CA LYS A 545 1.28 -3.56 -17.01
C LYS A 545 0.37 -3.28 -15.81
N TYR A 546 -0.21 -2.09 -15.75
CA TYR A 546 -1.06 -1.67 -14.63
C TYR A 546 -2.29 -2.59 -14.49
N GLY A 547 -2.72 -2.78 -13.23
CA GLY A 547 -3.62 -3.87 -12.80
C GLY A 547 -5.04 -3.86 -13.39
N SER A 548 -6.02 -4.37 -12.64
CA SER A 548 -7.40 -4.56 -13.12
C SER A 548 -8.18 -3.27 -13.50
N SER A 549 -7.55 -2.09 -13.39
CA SER A 549 -8.19 -0.77 -13.48
C SER A 549 -7.82 0.07 -14.72
N GLY A 550 -6.95 -0.40 -15.63
CA GLY A 550 -6.60 0.34 -16.87
C GLY A 550 -5.11 0.46 -17.13
N CYS A 551 -4.69 1.08 -18.25
CA CYS A 551 -3.30 1.52 -18.41
C CYS A 551 -3.10 2.80 -17.57
N GLY A 552 -2.04 2.87 -16.77
CA GLY A 552 -1.75 4.06 -15.96
C GLY A 552 -1.23 5.27 -16.75
N ILE A 553 -1.39 5.30 -18.08
CA ILE A 553 -0.98 6.42 -18.93
C ILE A 553 -2.21 7.28 -19.23
N ASN A 554 -2.21 8.53 -18.79
CA ASN A 554 -3.38 9.41 -18.94
C ASN A 554 -3.44 10.05 -20.33
N SER A 555 -2.29 10.51 -20.84
CA SER A 555 -2.20 11.09 -22.17
C SER A 555 -0.91 10.74 -22.89
N ILE A 556 -1.00 10.62 -24.21
CA ILE A 556 0.14 10.32 -25.07
C ILE A 556 0.15 11.26 -26.28
N HIS A 557 1.34 11.74 -26.61
CA HIS A 557 1.60 12.76 -27.62
C HIS A 557 2.77 12.32 -28.50
N THR A 558 2.64 12.47 -29.82
CA THR A 558 3.78 12.31 -30.74
C THR A 558 4.05 13.66 -31.40
N MET A 559 5.29 14.15 -31.31
CA MET A 559 5.63 15.48 -31.85
C MET A 559 5.93 15.45 -33.36
N CYS A 560 6.36 14.31 -33.89
CA CYS A 560 6.57 14.04 -35.31
C CYS A 560 5.70 12.86 -35.76
N PRO A 561 5.45 12.72 -37.08
CA PRO A 561 4.98 11.45 -37.63
C PRO A 561 5.98 10.35 -37.29
N ILE A 562 5.58 9.38 -36.46
CA ILE A 562 6.39 8.20 -36.17
C ILE A 562 5.94 7.01 -37.02
N GLU A 563 6.88 6.20 -37.51
CA GLU A 563 6.62 5.06 -38.38
C GLU A 563 5.86 3.96 -37.65
N THR A 564 6.31 3.54 -36.46
CA THR A 564 5.68 2.48 -35.67
C THR A 564 5.69 2.82 -34.18
N LEU A 565 4.56 2.62 -33.52
CA LEU A 565 4.42 2.64 -32.06
C LEU A 565 3.85 1.30 -31.59
N ILE A 566 4.55 0.62 -30.68
CA ILE A 566 4.14 -0.68 -30.14
C ILE A 566 3.49 -0.45 -28.78
N TRP A 567 2.21 -0.78 -28.67
CA TRP A 567 1.40 -0.70 -27.45
C TRP A 567 1.14 -2.09 -26.88
N ARG A 568 1.77 -2.41 -25.74
CA ARG A 568 1.55 -3.66 -25.02
C ARG A 568 0.64 -3.44 -23.83
N THR A 569 -0.32 -4.35 -23.61
CA THR A 569 -1.20 -4.29 -22.44
C THR A 569 -1.56 -5.69 -21.93
N LEU A 570 -1.64 -5.83 -20.61
CA LEU A 570 -2.12 -7.07 -19.96
C LEU A 570 -3.64 -7.09 -19.72
N ASN A 571 -4.30 -5.93 -19.67
CA ASN A 571 -5.71 -5.78 -19.28
C ASN A 571 -6.49 -4.87 -20.25
N ALA A 572 -7.75 -4.55 -19.92
CA ALA A 572 -8.49 -3.50 -20.63
C ALA A 572 -7.73 -2.17 -20.50
N GLY A 573 -7.32 -1.58 -21.62
CA GLY A 573 -6.69 -0.26 -21.65
C GLY A 573 -7.75 0.79 -21.99
N ILE A 574 -8.13 1.63 -21.03
CA ILE A 574 -8.81 2.89 -21.34
C ILE A 574 -7.73 3.96 -21.40
N LEU A 575 -7.53 4.57 -22.58
CA LEU A 575 -6.70 5.76 -22.71
C LEU A 575 -7.58 7.01 -22.89
N SER A 576 -7.45 7.94 -21.95
CA SER A 576 -8.32 9.13 -21.87
C SER A 576 -8.04 10.19 -22.92
N THR A 577 -6.80 10.34 -23.39
CA THR A 577 -6.49 11.34 -24.44
C THR A 577 -5.25 10.95 -25.24
N VAL A 578 -5.38 11.00 -26.56
CA VAL A 578 -4.35 10.57 -27.51
C VAL A 578 -4.16 11.64 -28.58
N ASN A 579 -2.96 12.21 -28.70
CA ASN A 579 -2.58 13.08 -29.82
C ASN A 579 -1.46 12.42 -30.64
N TYR A 580 -1.84 11.68 -31.68
CA TYR A 580 -0.88 10.95 -32.52
C TYR A 580 -0.70 11.55 -33.91
N LYS A 581 0.50 11.41 -34.46
CA LYS A 581 0.80 11.29 -35.88
C LYS A 581 1.60 10.00 -36.00
N VAL A 582 0.93 8.88 -36.21
CA VAL A 582 1.57 7.56 -36.25
C VAL A 582 1.21 6.90 -37.58
N TYR A 583 2.18 6.32 -38.27
CA TYR A 583 1.91 5.54 -39.48
C TYR A 583 1.33 4.17 -39.10
N ILE A 584 2.03 3.37 -38.28
CA ILE A 584 1.57 2.08 -37.75
C ILE A 584 1.42 2.12 -36.23
N PHE A 585 0.21 1.88 -35.73
CA PHE A 585 -0.05 1.64 -34.31
C PHE A 585 -0.28 0.15 -34.08
N ARG A 586 0.72 -0.54 -33.51
CA ARG A 586 0.67 -1.98 -33.25
C ARG A 586 0.21 -2.23 -31.82
N ILE A 587 -0.84 -3.00 -31.65
CA ILE A 587 -1.38 -3.39 -30.35
C ILE A 587 -1.08 -4.87 -30.10
N GLU A 588 -0.32 -5.14 -29.03
CA GLU A 588 -0.02 -6.48 -28.56
C GLU A 588 -0.66 -6.68 -27.18
N THR A 589 -1.64 -7.59 -27.08
CA THR A 589 -2.34 -7.82 -25.81
C THR A 589 -2.56 -9.30 -25.55
N SER A 590 -2.41 -9.70 -24.29
CA SER A 590 -2.85 -11.02 -23.83
C SER A 590 -4.33 -11.02 -23.43
N SER A 591 -4.94 -9.83 -23.23
CA SER A 591 -6.34 -9.65 -22.83
C SER A 591 -7.31 -10.02 -23.96
N SER A 592 -8.54 -10.41 -23.60
CA SER A 592 -9.68 -10.49 -24.53
C SER A 592 -10.60 -9.28 -24.44
N ASN A 593 -10.28 -8.32 -23.56
CA ASN A 593 -11.11 -7.13 -23.33
C ASN A 593 -10.84 -6.08 -24.41
N ALA A 594 -11.87 -5.29 -24.70
CA ALA A 594 -11.78 -4.18 -25.63
C ALA A 594 -10.73 -3.14 -25.19
N GLN A 595 -10.11 -2.50 -26.18
CA GLN A 595 -9.18 -1.39 -25.99
C GLN A 595 -9.85 -0.10 -26.43
N VAL A 596 -9.65 0.97 -25.67
CA VAL A 596 -10.36 2.24 -25.87
C VAL A 596 -9.34 3.35 -25.99
N PHE A 597 -9.38 4.07 -27.12
CA PHE A 597 -8.51 5.21 -27.38
C PHE A 597 -9.37 6.43 -27.71
N THR A 598 -9.16 7.51 -26.96
CA THR A 598 -9.83 8.79 -27.21
C THR A 598 -8.89 9.70 -27.97
N LEU A 599 -9.22 10.03 -29.22
CA LEU A 599 -8.37 10.84 -30.08
C LEU A 599 -8.69 12.32 -29.93
N SER A 600 -7.64 13.12 -29.72
CA SER A 600 -7.72 14.58 -29.69
C SER A 600 -7.70 15.15 -31.11
N ASP A 601 -8.06 16.43 -31.22
CA ASP A 601 -8.08 17.14 -32.50
C ASP A 601 -6.71 17.16 -33.19
N GLY A 602 -6.69 16.78 -34.47
CA GLY A 602 -5.48 16.68 -35.29
C GLY A 602 -4.73 15.34 -35.24
N GLY A 603 -5.21 14.37 -34.43
CA GLY A 603 -4.66 13.02 -34.36
C GLY A 603 -4.84 12.23 -35.67
N ARG A 604 -3.80 11.50 -36.12
CA ARG A 604 -3.82 10.63 -37.31
C ARG A 604 -3.08 9.32 -37.04
N VAL A 605 -3.76 8.20 -37.30
CA VAL A 605 -3.19 6.85 -37.38
C VAL A 605 -3.49 6.29 -38.77
N GLN A 606 -2.50 5.80 -39.50
CA GLN A 606 -2.70 5.29 -40.87
C GLN A 606 -2.97 3.78 -40.92
N VAL A 607 -2.36 2.99 -40.05
CA VAL A 607 -2.49 1.54 -39.99
C VAL A 607 -2.63 1.12 -38.53
N PHE A 608 -3.61 0.26 -38.26
CA PHE A 608 -3.69 -0.47 -36.99
C PHE A 608 -3.28 -1.92 -37.25
N GLU A 609 -2.31 -2.40 -36.47
CA GLU A 609 -1.89 -3.80 -36.46
C GLU A 609 -2.32 -4.43 -35.14
N LEU A 610 -3.17 -5.45 -35.21
CA LEU A 610 -3.67 -6.17 -34.05
C LEU A 610 -3.04 -7.57 -34.02
N MET A 611 -2.39 -7.93 -32.91
CA MET A 611 -1.77 -9.26 -32.77
C MET A 611 -2.73 -10.34 -32.24
N LYS A 612 -3.97 -9.96 -31.90
CA LYS A 612 -5.01 -10.82 -31.34
C LYS A 612 -6.40 -10.24 -31.65
N ASP A 613 -7.40 -11.10 -31.77
CA ASP A 613 -8.81 -10.74 -31.94
C ASP A 613 -9.33 -9.98 -30.70
N ILE A 614 -9.45 -8.66 -30.81
CA ILE A 614 -9.97 -7.75 -29.78
C ILE A 614 -10.75 -6.58 -30.41
N ASN A 615 -11.80 -6.11 -29.72
CA ASN A 615 -12.50 -4.89 -30.12
C ASN A 615 -11.69 -3.64 -29.77
N VAL A 616 -11.56 -2.72 -30.72
CA VAL A 616 -10.90 -1.41 -30.50
C VAL A 616 -11.91 -0.30 -30.73
N PHE A 617 -12.16 0.50 -29.70
CA PHE A 617 -13.02 1.68 -29.77
C PHE A 617 -12.17 2.93 -29.93
N LEU A 618 -12.35 3.62 -31.05
CA LEU A 618 -11.77 4.94 -31.30
C LEU A 618 -12.86 5.98 -31.06
N THR A 619 -12.71 6.76 -29.99
CA THR A 619 -13.67 7.79 -29.61
C THR A 619 -13.10 9.18 -29.91
N ALA A 620 -13.97 10.16 -30.18
CA ALA A 620 -13.57 11.56 -30.36
C ALA A 620 -14.55 12.48 -29.64
N GLU A 621 -14.05 13.57 -29.06
CA GLU A 621 -14.87 14.60 -28.40
C GLU A 621 -15.55 15.57 -29.39
N GLY A 622 -15.41 15.36 -30.70
CA GLY A 622 -16.01 16.21 -31.74
C GLY A 622 -16.03 15.60 -33.14
N ARG A 623 -16.54 16.34 -34.13
CA ARG A 623 -16.56 15.94 -35.56
C ARG A 623 -15.13 15.90 -36.12
N GLN A 624 -14.46 14.78 -35.93
CA GLN A 624 -13.17 14.48 -36.54
C GLN A 624 -13.38 13.84 -37.92
N SER A 625 -12.63 14.29 -38.94
CA SER A 625 -12.51 13.56 -40.19
C SER A 625 -11.48 12.45 -40.02
N TRP A 626 -11.97 11.23 -39.82
CA TRP A 626 -11.12 10.05 -39.81
C TRP A 626 -10.48 9.87 -41.19
N GLY A 627 -9.16 9.74 -41.27
CA GLY A 627 -8.58 9.00 -42.38
C GLY A 627 -9.12 7.57 -42.31
N ASN A 628 -9.26 6.87 -43.43
CA ASN A 628 -9.58 5.44 -43.41
C ASN A 628 -8.27 4.69 -43.08
N PRO A 629 -8.01 4.23 -41.84
CA PRO A 629 -6.82 3.45 -41.61
C PRO A 629 -6.96 2.09 -42.27
N ILE A 630 -5.82 1.54 -42.68
CA ILE A 630 -5.73 0.20 -43.23
C ILE A 630 -5.62 -0.77 -42.05
N LEU A 631 -6.43 -1.82 -42.06
CA LEU A 631 -6.32 -2.93 -41.12
C LEU A 631 -5.39 -3.98 -41.70
N ALA A 632 -4.43 -4.46 -40.90
CA ALA A 632 -3.59 -5.59 -41.23
C ALA A 632 -3.64 -6.62 -40.09
N GLY A 633 -4.11 -7.84 -40.38
CA GLY A 633 -4.27 -8.94 -39.42
C GLY A 633 -5.44 -9.88 -39.76
N ASP A 634 -5.51 -11.03 -39.09
CA ASP A 634 -6.70 -11.89 -39.07
C ASP A 634 -7.78 -11.20 -38.17
N TYR A 635 -9.03 -11.18 -38.61
CA TYR A 635 -10.06 -10.15 -38.32
C TYR A 635 -10.63 -10.05 -36.88
N ASP A 636 -10.79 -8.80 -36.36
CA ASP A 636 -12.04 -8.26 -35.75
C ASP A 636 -12.06 -6.70 -35.72
N SER A 637 -13.20 -6.08 -35.36
CA SER A 637 -13.63 -4.72 -35.79
C SER A 637 -13.05 -3.51 -35.01
N ILE A 638 -12.63 -2.46 -35.74
CA ILE A 638 -12.42 -1.10 -35.19
C ILE A 638 -13.73 -0.31 -35.27
N TYR A 639 -14.20 0.18 -34.12
CA TYR A 639 -15.40 1.00 -34.04
C TYR A 639 -15.05 2.47 -33.84
N TYR A 640 -15.43 3.29 -34.81
CA TYR A 640 -15.42 4.76 -34.67
C TYR A 640 -16.68 5.18 -33.97
N VAL A 641 -16.55 5.60 -32.71
CA VAL A 641 -17.70 6.00 -31.91
C VAL A 641 -17.67 7.50 -31.75
N GLN A 642 -18.51 8.17 -32.54
CA GLN A 642 -18.76 9.60 -32.41
C GLN A 642 -20.18 9.81 -31.89
N PRO A 643 -20.35 10.50 -30.74
CA PRO A 643 -21.67 10.94 -30.32
C PRO A 643 -22.23 11.95 -31.31
N GLU A 644 -23.48 11.75 -31.73
CA GLU A 644 -24.21 12.69 -32.58
C GLU A 644 -25.47 13.17 -31.89
N HIS A 645 -25.84 14.44 -32.14
CA HIS A 645 -27.15 14.98 -31.73
C HIS A 645 -28.26 14.71 -32.76
N SER A 646 -27.90 14.06 -33.87
CA SER A 646 -28.83 13.54 -34.87
C SER A 646 -28.77 12.02 -34.87
N LEU A 647 -29.85 11.38 -35.33
CA LEU A 647 -29.84 9.93 -35.53
C LEU A 647 -28.66 9.52 -36.44
N PRO A 648 -27.86 8.53 -36.04
CA PRO A 648 -26.77 7.97 -36.84
C PRO A 648 -27.27 7.43 -38.18
N ARG A 649 -26.34 7.07 -39.06
CA ARG A 649 -26.64 6.54 -40.40
C ARG A 649 -27.63 5.36 -40.34
N TRP A 650 -28.43 5.22 -41.39
CA TRP A 650 -29.52 4.25 -41.51
C TRP A 650 -29.07 2.78 -41.43
N ASP A 651 -27.78 2.51 -41.64
CA ASP A 651 -27.12 1.21 -41.60
C ASP A 651 -26.42 0.91 -40.26
N THR A 652 -26.78 1.62 -39.18
CA THR A 652 -26.17 1.44 -37.85
C THR A 652 -27.20 1.18 -36.74
N VAL A 653 -26.79 0.37 -35.76
CA VAL A 653 -27.48 0.15 -34.48
C VAL A 653 -27.28 1.40 -33.64
N VAL A 654 -28.37 1.97 -33.14
CA VAL A 654 -28.31 3.21 -32.36
C VAL A 654 -28.38 2.88 -30.89
N LEU A 655 -27.35 3.26 -30.15
CA LEU A 655 -27.32 3.23 -28.70
C LEU A 655 -27.61 4.64 -28.16
N THR A 656 -28.46 4.67 -27.15
CA THR A 656 -28.70 5.82 -26.27
C THR A 656 -28.53 5.37 -24.82
N LEU A 657 -28.01 6.26 -23.99
CA LEU A 657 -27.67 5.96 -22.60
C LEU A 657 -28.47 6.86 -21.67
N ASP A 658 -28.89 6.31 -20.53
CA ASP A 658 -29.62 7.11 -19.53
C ASP A 658 -28.72 8.22 -18.96
N GLY A 659 -29.29 9.41 -18.80
CA GLY A 659 -28.56 10.63 -18.42
C GLY A 659 -27.80 11.35 -19.53
N GLU A 660 -27.84 10.86 -20.78
CA GLU A 660 -27.20 11.48 -21.96
C GLU A 660 -28.25 11.94 -22.99
N ASP A 661 -29.14 12.84 -22.57
CA ASP A 661 -30.29 13.30 -23.38
C ASP A 661 -29.88 13.86 -24.75
N GLY A 662 -30.46 13.27 -25.80
CA GLY A 662 -30.26 13.73 -27.18
C GLY A 662 -28.88 13.38 -27.77
N LEU A 663 -28.16 12.43 -27.18
CA LEU A 663 -26.93 11.86 -27.72
C LEU A 663 -27.16 10.44 -28.25
N TYR A 664 -26.68 10.19 -29.46
CA TYR A 664 -26.79 8.91 -30.15
C TYR A 664 -25.41 8.38 -30.52
N TYR A 665 -25.23 7.07 -30.39
CA TYR A 665 -24.01 6.35 -30.76
C TYR A 665 -24.34 5.27 -31.80
N GLY A 666 -23.68 5.31 -32.97
CA GLY A 666 -23.89 4.34 -34.04
C GLY A 666 -22.90 3.17 -33.99
N PHE A 667 -23.40 1.94 -34.12
CA PHE A 667 -22.60 0.72 -34.13
C PHE A 667 -22.99 -0.21 -35.29
N ALA A 668 -22.10 -1.11 -35.70
CA ALA A 668 -22.42 -2.11 -36.73
C ALA A 668 -23.35 -3.22 -36.21
N ASP A 669 -23.31 -3.48 -34.89
CA ASP A 669 -24.06 -4.55 -34.25
C ASP A 669 -24.34 -4.23 -32.76
N ILE A 670 -25.21 -5.04 -32.14
CA ILE A 670 -25.65 -4.89 -30.74
C ILE A 670 -24.53 -5.20 -29.73
N LYS A 671 -23.61 -6.12 -30.06
CA LYS A 671 -22.53 -6.53 -29.15
C LYS A 671 -21.53 -5.39 -28.97
N ALA A 672 -21.18 -4.70 -30.05
CA ALA A 672 -20.34 -3.52 -30.02
C ALA A 672 -20.96 -2.37 -29.21
N ALA A 673 -22.27 -2.13 -29.39
CA ALA A 673 -23.01 -1.14 -28.62
C ALA A 673 -22.98 -1.46 -27.11
N TYR A 674 -23.22 -2.72 -26.77
CA TYR A 674 -23.14 -3.22 -25.39
C TYR A 674 -21.73 -3.07 -24.80
N GLU A 675 -20.70 -3.53 -25.50
CA GLU A 675 -19.32 -3.43 -25.02
C GLU A 675 -18.86 -1.99 -24.83
N TYR A 676 -19.30 -1.07 -25.70
CA TYR A 676 -19.05 0.36 -25.52
C TYR A 676 -19.71 0.90 -24.26
N ALA A 677 -21.01 0.65 -24.08
CA ALA A 677 -21.73 1.09 -22.89
C ALA A 677 -21.12 0.54 -21.59
N TYR A 678 -20.66 -0.71 -21.63
CA TYR A 678 -20.11 -1.41 -20.48
C TYR A 678 -18.67 -0.97 -20.15
N TRP A 679 -17.75 -1.13 -21.10
CA TRP A 679 -16.32 -0.91 -20.85
C TRP A 679 -15.92 0.56 -20.92
N VAL A 680 -16.59 1.36 -21.76
CA VAL A 680 -16.26 2.77 -21.97
C VAL A 680 -17.08 3.67 -21.06
N LYS A 681 -18.40 3.57 -21.14
CA LYS A 681 -19.32 4.50 -20.44
C LYS A 681 -19.67 4.04 -19.02
N LYS A 682 -19.45 2.76 -18.71
CA LYS A 682 -19.82 2.13 -17.42
C LYS A 682 -21.27 2.41 -17.03
N ASN A 683 -22.17 2.50 -18.00
CA ASN A 683 -23.57 2.83 -17.75
C ASN A 683 -24.37 1.54 -17.46
N THR A 684 -25.35 1.66 -16.56
CA THR A 684 -26.19 0.54 -16.09
C THR A 684 -27.53 0.49 -16.80
N VAL A 685 -27.94 1.55 -17.51
CA VAL A 685 -29.19 1.61 -18.27
C VAL A 685 -28.88 1.96 -19.74
N MET A 686 -29.26 1.06 -20.64
CA MET A 686 -28.93 1.12 -22.07
C MET A 686 -30.18 0.96 -22.92
N ASN A 687 -30.39 1.85 -23.89
CA ASN A 687 -31.49 1.77 -24.85
C ASN A 687 -30.92 1.62 -26.26
N ILE A 688 -31.15 0.47 -26.87
CA ILE A 688 -30.65 0.08 -28.20
C ILE A 688 -31.83 0.08 -29.17
N LYS A 689 -31.72 0.85 -30.25
CA LYS A 689 -32.74 0.97 -31.29
C LYS A 689 -32.22 0.48 -32.64
N LEU A 690 -32.98 -0.37 -33.32
CA LEU A 690 -32.66 -0.85 -34.65
C LEU A 690 -33.14 0.11 -35.74
N ASN A 691 -32.26 0.45 -36.68
CA ASN A 691 -32.61 1.28 -37.85
C ASN A 691 -32.70 0.47 -39.15
N PHE A 692 -32.16 -0.75 -39.16
CA PHE A 692 -32.13 -1.68 -40.28
C PHE A 692 -32.28 -3.13 -39.77
N ASP A 693 -32.54 -4.06 -40.69
CA ASP A 693 -32.62 -5.48 -40.37
C ASP A 693 -31.22 -6.01 -40.02
N LEU A 694 -31.06 -6.51 -38.82
CA LEU A 694 -29.78 -6.92 -38.27
C LEU A 694 -29.61 -8.43 -38.34
N TYR A 695 -28.57 -8.87 -39.05
CA TYR A 695 -28.10 -10.25 -39.05
C TYR A 695 -26.88 -10.40 -38.13
N SER A 696 -27.09 -10.85 -36.89
CA SER A 696 -26.04 -11.04 -35.90
C SER A 696 -25.40 -12.42 -36.04
N LYS A 697 -24.08 -12.46 -36.29
CA LYS A 697 -23.31 -13.71 -36.29
C LYS A 697 -23.04 -14.24 -34.88
N ASP A 698 -23.26 -13.41 -33.86
CA ASP A 698 -22.95 -13.68 -32.46
C ASP A 698 -24.20 -14.00 -31.63
N TYR A 699 -23.97 -14.56 -30.45
CA TYR A 699 -24.95 -14.67 -29.37
C TYR A 699 -24.79 -13.49 -28.41
N PHE A 700 -25.82 -13.21 -27.59
CA PHE A 700 -25.77 -12.13 -26.60
C PHE A 700 -25.66 -12.65 -25.18
N THR A 701 -24.84 -11.98 -24.35
CA THR A 701 -24.67 -12.31 -22.93
C THR A 701 -24.77 -11.05 -22.07
N PHE A 702 -25.68 -11.04 -21.09
CA PHE A 702 -25.87 -9.89 -20.19
C PHE A 702 -25.85 -10.35 -18.72
N GLY A 703 -25.06 -9.68 -17.88
CA GLY A 703 -24.81 -10.03 -16.46
C GLY A 703 -25.38 -9.06 -15.41
N SER A 704 -24.89 -9.13 -14.17
CA SER A 704 -25.37 -8.28 -13.06
C SER A 704 -25.17 -6.79 -13.32
N GLY A 705 -26.18 -5.97 -13.02
CA GLY A 705 -26.08 -4.50 -13.02
C GLY A 705 -26.51 -3.82 -14.32
N TYR A 706 -27.13 -4.54 -15.25
CA TYR A 706 -27.59 -3.97 -16.53
C TYR A 706 -29.11 -3.97 -16.67
N ASP A 707 -29.60 -2.89 -17.27
CA ASP A 707 -30.97 -2.68 -17.72
C ASP A 707 -30.93 -2.32 -19.21
N VAL A 708 -31.21 -3.30 -20.08
CA VAL A 708 -31.09 -3.16 -21.54
C VAL A 708 -32.48 -3.17 -22.17
N THR A 709 -32.79 -2.16 -22.97
CA THR A 709 -33.97 -2.15 -23.86
C THR A 709 -33.53 -2.29 -25.30
N ILE A 710 -34.09 -3.25 -26.03
CA ILE A 710 -33.95 -3.41 -27.48
C ILE A 710 -35.27 -3.03 -28.13
N ASP A 711 -35.31 -1.87 -28.80
CA ASP A 711 -36.41 -1.42 -29.66
C ASP A 711 -36.16 -1.89 -31.09
N LEU A 712 -36.99 -2.83 -31.54
CA LEU A 712 -36.92 -3.39 -32.89
C LEU A 712 -37.37 -2.39 -33.96
N ASN A 713 -38.20 -1.40 -33.62
CA ASN A 713 -38.56 -0.29 -34.50
C ASN A 713 -38.99 -0.71 -35.94
N GLY A 714 -39.73 -1.82 -36.06
CA GLY A 714 -40.21 -2.38 -37.32
C GLY A 714 -39.17 -3.16 -38.12
N ARG A 715 -38.03 -3.53 -37.51
CA ARG A 715 -36.91 -4.22 -38.15
C ARG A 715 -36.75 -5.66 -37.68
N ASP A 716 -36.08 -6.46 -38.51
CA ASP A 716 -35.81 -7.86 -38.20
C ASP A 716 -34.48 -8.02 -37.45
N LEU A 717 -34.47 -8.82 -36.38
CA LEU A 717 -33.28 -9.24 -35.66
C LEU A 717 -33.09 -10.75 -35.83
N LYS A 718 -32.05 -11.13 -36.57
CA LYS A 718 -31.77 -12.53 -36.89
C LYS A 718 -30.44 -12.97 -36.30
N PHE A 719 -30.45 -14.10 -35.59
CA PHE A 719 -29.28 -14.68 -34.96
C PHE A 719 -28.72 -15.86 -35.76
N ALA A 720 -27.39 -15.91 -35.89
CA ALA A 720 -26.66 -17.07 -36.40
C ALA A 720 -25.61 -17.60 -35.41
N GLY A 721 -25.43 -16.94 -34.27
CA GLY A 721 -24.57 -17.39 -33.18
C GLY A 721 -25.33 -18.13 -32.08
N ARG A 722 -24.62 -18.96 -31.32
CA ARG A 722 -25.17 -19.69 -30.17
C ARG A 722 -24.18 -19.82 -29.01
N TYR A 723 -24.68 -19.63 -27.80
CA TYR A 723 -23.97 -19.79 -26.53
C TYR A 723 -24.21 -21.19 -25.96
N ASN A 724 -23.14 -21.91 -25.62
CA ASN A 724 -23.23 -23.19 -24.90
C ASN A 724 -23.42 -22.95 -23.39
N PHE A 725 -24.61 -23.21 -22.86
CA PHE A 725 -24.93 -22.96 -21.45
C PHE A 725 -24.89 -24.21 -20.56
N GLY A 726 -24.69 -25.39 -21.14
CA GLY A 726 -24.72 -26.62 -20.36
C GLY A 726 -24.38 -27.85 -21.18
N THR A 727 -24.20 -28.96 -20.48
CA THR A 727 -23.99 -30.26 -21.11
C THR A 727 -24.94 -31.25 -20.46
N ASN A 728 -25.68 -31.98 -21.28
CA ASN A 728 -26.56 -33.03 -20.85
C ASN A 728 -25.72 -34.16 -20.23
N ALA A 729 -25.97 -34.47 -18.96
CA ALA A 729 -25.19 -35.46 -18.23
C ALA A 729 -25.39 -36.90 -18.76
N ALA A 730 -26.50 -37.17 -19.46
CA ALA A 730 -26.85 -38.51 -19.92
C ALA A 730 -26.15 -38.91 -21.22
N ASP A 731 -25.96 -37.96 -22.15
CA ASP A 731 -25.44 -38.22 -23.49
C ASP A 731 -24.28 -37.28 -23.90
N GLN A 732 -23.86 -36.39 -23.00
CA GLN A 732 -22.82 -35.38 -23.21
C GLN A 732 -23.11 -34.38 -24.34
N SER A 733 -24.36 -34.29 -24.81
CA SER A 733 -24.77 -33.25 -25.76
C SER A 733 -24.71 -31.86 -25.12
N LYS A 734 -24.42 -30.82 -25.91
CA LYS A 734 -24.32 -29.43 -25.45
C LYS A 734 -25.66 -28.73 -25.65
N PHE A 735 -26.06 -27.91 -24.68
CA PHE A 735 -27.26 -27.08 -24.77
C PHE A 735 -26.91 -25.66 -25.23
N TYR A 736 -27.72 -25.10 -26.12
CA TYR A 736 -27.41 -23.85 -26.80
C TYR A 736 -28.51 -22.79 -26.70
N SER A 737 -28.12 -21.52 -26.62
CA SER A 737 -29.05 -20.38 -26.68
C SER A 737 -28.55 -19.21 -27.51
N ASN A 738 -29.44 -18.38 -28.05
CA ASN A 738 -29.03 -17.14 -28.74
C ASN A 738 -28.75 -16.00 -27.75
N ILE A 739 -29.46 -15.98 -26.63
CA ILE A 739 -29.32 -15.01 -25.55
C ILE A 739 -29.11 -15.74 -24.22
N TYR A 740 -28.06 -15.36 -23.50
CA TYR A 740 -27.81 -15.79 -22.13
C TYR A 740 -27.89 -14.62 -21.15
N LEU A 741 -28.86 -14.67 -20.25
CA LEU A 741 -29.17 -13.62 -19.29
C LEU A 741 -28.90 -14.13 -17.88
N PHE A 742 -28.06 -13.44 -17.09
CA PHE A 742 -27.66 -13.97 -15.78
C PHE A 742 -27.48 -12.94 -14.66
N ASN A 743 -27.58 -13.43 -13.42
CA ASN A 743 -27.18 -12.74 -12.18
C ASN A 743 -27.73 -11.31 -11.99
N GLY A 744 -29.00 -11.05 -12.26
CA GLY A 744 -29.58 -9.73 -12.01
C GLY A 744 -29.67 -8.80 -13.23
N ALA A 745 -29.30 -9.32 -14.41
CA ALA A 745 -29.48 -8.62 -15.67
C ALA A 745 -30.97 -8.42 -15.99
N LYS A 746 -31.32 -7.29 -16.63
CA LYS A 746 -32.64 -7.03 -17.17
C LYS A 746 -32.57 -6.76 -18.68
N LEU A 747 -33.45 -7.39 -19.44
CA LEU A 747 -33.58 -7.22 -20.88
C LEU A 747 -35.05 -6.99 -21.24
N THR A 748 -35.33 -5.95 -22.01
CA THR A 748 -36.68 -5.62 -22.49
C THR A 748 -36.68 -5.53 -24.02
N PHE A 749 -37.57 -6.27 -24.69
CA PHE A 749 -37.85 -6.09 -26.12
C PHE A 749 -39.07 -5.20 -26.30
N THR A 750 -38.99 -4.22 -27.20
CA THR A 750 -40.08 -3.28 -27.53
C THR A 750 -40.20 -3.08 -29.04
N GLY A 751 -41.26 -2.40 -29.47
CA GLY A 751 -41.52 -2.10 -30.87
C GLY A 751 -42.10 -3.29 -31.65
N SER A 752 -42.12 -3.18 -32.97
CA SER A 752 -42.57 -4.22 -33.91
C SER A 752 -41.39 -4.73 -34.76
N GLY A 753 -41.58 -5.83 -35.49
CA GLY A 753 -40.52 -6.47 -36.29
C GLY A 753 -40.50 -7.99 -36.08
N LYS A 754 -39.46 -8.67 -36.57
CA LYS A 754 -39.30 -10.13 -36.39
C LYS A 754 -37.97 -10.50 -35.76
N VAL A 755 -38.01 -11.33 -34.72
CA VAL A 755 -36.83 -11.93 -34.09
C VAL A 755 -36.77 -13.41 -34.45
N SER A 756 -35.64 -13.87 -34.98
CA SER A 756 -35.46 -15.26 -35.42
C SER A 756 -34.04 -15.79 -35.27
N SER A 757 -33.85 -17.11 -35.39
CA SER A 757 -32.55 -17.77 -35.37
C SER A 757 -32.39 -18.71 -36.58
N ASP A 758 -31.22 -18.66 -37.22
CA ASP A 758 -30.78 -19.59 -38.29
C ASP A 758 -30.02 -20.81 -37.75
N VAL A 759 -29.73 -20.83 -36.45
CA VAL A 759 -29.07 -21.95 -35.78
C VAL A 759 -30.01 -22.64 -34.83
N GLU A 760 -29.92 -23.97 -34.77
CA GLU A 760 -30.60 -24.78 -33.76
C GLU A 760 -30.07 -24.43 -32.36
N THR A 761 -31.01 -24.08 -31.49
CA THR A 761 -30.82 -23.77 -30.07
C THR A 761 -31.87 -24.50 -29.25
N ASP A 762 -31.59 -24.76 -27.97
CA ASP A 762 -32.52 -25.39 -27.02
C ASP A 762 -33.45 -24.37 -26.34
N ALA A 763 -33.04 -23.11 -26.37
CA ALA A 763 -33.86 -21.95 -26.02
C ALA A 763 -33.32 -20.71 -26.74
N PHE A 764 -34.19 -19.85 -27.23
CA PHE A 764 -33.80 -18.54 -27.74
C PHE A 764 -33.15 -17.72 -26.63
N CYS A 765 -33.78 -17.62 -25.47
CA CYS A 765 -33.20 -17.02 -24.28
C CYS A 765 -33.11 -18.02 -23.11
N TYR A 766 -31.89 -18.26 -22.63
CA TYR A 766 -31.64 -18.96 -21.36
C TYR A 766 -31.35 -17.95 -20.24
N MET A 767 -32.10 -18.05 -19.15
CA MET A 767 -31.99 -17.16 -18.00
C MET A 767 -31.49 -17.92 -16.78
N LYS A 768 -30.32 -17.55 -16.23
CA LYS A 768 -29.74 -18.19 -15.04
C LYS A 768 -29.43 -17.22 -13.91
N THR A 769 -30.08 -17.38 -12.75
CA THR A 769 -29.82 -16.50 -11.59
C THR A 769 -29.02 -17.21 -10.50
N ASN A 770 -27.71 -16.92 -10.41
CA ASN A 770 -26.81 -17.38 -9.35
C ASN A 770 -26.45 -16.25 -8.38
N SER A 771 -27.39 -15.32 -8.12
CA SER A 771 -27.14 -14.13 -7.31
C SER A 771 -28.35 -13.76 -6.46
N ALA A 772 -28.21 -12.78 -5.56
CA ALA A 772 -29.35 -12.22 -4.81
C ALA A 772 -30.26 -11.31 -5.66
N ALA A 773 -29.79 -10.84 -6.82
CA ALA A 773 -30.54 -9.95 -7.70
C ALA A 773 -31.40 -10.74 -8.71
N ASN A 774 -32.60 -10.24 -8.98
CA ASN A 774 -33.54 -10.83 -9.94
C ASN A 774 -33.10 -10.59 -11.38
N THR A 775 -33.07 -11.65 -12.18
CA THR A 775 -32.81 -11.57 -13.61
C THR A 775 -34.15 -11.44 -14.34
N THR A 776 -34.33 -10.44 -15.22
CA THR A 776 -35.65 -10.15 -15.81
C THR A 776 -35.60 -10.09 -17.33
N LEU A 777 -36.53 -10.78 -18.00
CA LEU A 777 -36.75 -10.65 -19.44
C LEU A 777 -38.18 -10.16 -19.67
N THR A 778 -38.34 -9.05 -20.38
CA THR A 778 -39.65 -8.45 -20.65
C THR A 778 -39.89 -8.37 -22.16
N PHE A 779 -41.06 -8.79 -22.61
CA PHE A 779 -41.55 -8.59 -23.98
C PHE A 779 -42.69 -7.57 -23.95
N ASP A 780 -42.43 -6.36 -24.44
CA ASP A 780 -43.31 -5.19 -24.31
C ASP A 780 -43.57 -4.50 -25.66
N GLY A 781 -43.72 -5.30 -26.72
CA GLY A 781 -44.00 -4.82 -28.08
C GLY A 781 -44.64 -5.87 -28.97
N ASP A 782 -45.15 -5.45 -30.13
CA ASP A 782 -45.92 -6.27 -31.08
C ASP A 782 -45.05 -7.11 -32.05
N ALA A 783 -43.83 -7.47 -31.62
CA ALA A 783 -42.87 -8.19 -32.44
C ALA A 783 -43.22 -9.69 -32.59
N GLU A 784 -42.82 -10.28 -33.70
CA GLU A 784 -42.89 -11.72 -33.95
C GLU A 784 -41.59 -12.41 -33.53
N PHE A 785 -41.66 -13.35 -32.61
CA PHE A 785 -40.57 -14.22 -32.20
C PHE A 785 -40.76 -15.60 -32.81
N PHE A 786 -39.95 -15.92 -33.82
CA PHE A 786 -39.94 -17.19 -34.54
C PHE A 786 -38.64 -17.94 -34.24
N VAL A 787 -38.69 -18.85 -33.28
CA VAL A 787 -37.51 -19.49 -32.70
C VAL A 787 -37.40 -20.97 -33.09
N PRO A 788 -36.22 -21.60 -33.01
CA PRO A 788 -36.07 -23.01 -33.38
C PRO A 788 -36.89 -23.93 -32.45
N THR A 789 -36.65 -23.83 -31.14
CA THR A 789 -37.27 -24.68 -30.11
C THR A 789 -38.10 -23.86 -29.12
N ARG A 790 -37.51 -23.40 -28.01
CA ARG A 790 -38.18 -22.64 -26.94
C ARG A 790 -37.88 -21.16 -27.06
N VAL A 791 -38.80 -20.29 -26.67
CA VAL A 791 -38.53 -18.85 -26.56
C VAL A 791 -37.71 -18.57 -25.30
N VAL A 792 -38.10 -19.16 -24.17
CA VAL A 792 -37.47 -18.90 -22.86
C VAL A 792 -37.27 -20.19 -22.07
N TRP A 793 -36.11 -20.28 -21.41
CA TRP A 793 -35.80 -21.24 -20.35
C TRP A 793 -35.32 -20.50 -19.10
N THR A 794 -36.01 -20.63 -17.97
CA THR A 794 -35.60 -19.98 -16.70
C THR A 794 -35.03 -20.97 -15.67
N GLU A 795 -33.91 -20.62 -15.01
CA GLU A 795 -33.27 -21.43 -13.98
C GLU A 795 -32.66 -20.61 -12.82
N ARG A 796 -32.94 -21.02 -11.58
CA ARG A 796 -32.25 -20.55 -10.37
C ARG A 796 -31.04 -21.43 -10.09
N GLY A 797 -29.92 -20.78 -9.83
CA GLY A 797 -28.70 -21.42 -9.37
C GLY A 797 -28.85 -22.11 -8.03
N ARG A 798 -27.98 -23.10 -7.78
CA ARG A 798 -27.84 -23.77 -6.48
C ARG A 798 -26.59 -23.27 -5.76
N ARG A 799 -26.70 -23.07 -4.44
CA ARG A 799 -25.59 -22.80 -3.50
C ARG A 799 -25.62 -23.83 -2.37
N SER A 800 -24.56 -23.87 -1.56
CA SER A 800 -24.56 -24.68 -0.33
C SER A 800 -25.74 -24.28 0.54
N GLY A 801 -26.68 -25.21 0.78
CA GLY A 801 -27.87 -24.97 1.59
C GLY A 801 -29.13 -24.49 0.85
N GLY A 802 -29.16 -24.39 -0.49
CA GLY A 802 -30.41 -24.11 -1.22
C GLY A 802 -30.24 -23.38 -2.55
N LEU A 803 -31.31 -22.71 -3.00
CA LEU A 803 -31.27 -21.85 -4.19
C LEU A 803 -30.76 -20.44 -3.84
N TYR A 804 -30.24 -19.72 -4.83
CA TYR A 804 -29.95 -18.29 -4.70
C TYR A 804 -31.23 -17.47 -4.55
N ASP A 805 -31.19 -16.38 -3.76
CA ASP A 805 -32.36 -15.58 -3.42
C ASP A 805 -33.00 -14.88 -4.63
N GLY A 806 -32.18 -14.47 -5.60
CA GLY A 806 -32.65 -13.88 -6.85
C GLY A 806 -33.47 -14.86 -7.70
N ILE A 807 -34.49 -14.32 -8.36
CA ILE A 807 -35.48 -15.09 -9.12
C ILE A 807 -35.43 -14.65 -10.59
N PRO A 808 -35.17 -15.57 -11.54
CA PRO A 808 -35.36 -15.27 -12.96
C PRO A 808 -36.85 -15.12 -13.24
N THR A 809 -37.23 -14.00 -13.84
CA THR A 809 -38.63 -13.65 -14.13
C THR A 809 -38.78 -13.23 -15.58
N CYS A 810 -39.61 -13.94 -16.33
CA CYS A 810 -40.01 -13.53 -17.67
C CYS A 810 -41.40 -12.89 -17.62
N VAL A 811 -41.57 -11.74 -18.26
CA VAL A 811 -42.82 -10.99 -18.35
C VAL A 811 -43.18 -10.81 -19.82
N VAL A 812 -44.40 -11.16 -20.21
CA VAL A 812 -44.92 -11.01 -21.57
C VAL A 812 -46.13 -10.10 -21.54
N ASN A 813 -46.00 -8.88 -22.05
CA ASN A 813 -47.09 -7.92 -22.18
C ASN A 813 -47.73 -7.97 -23.58
N ALA A 814 -46.93 -8.21 -24.62
CA ALA A 814 -47.36 -8.26 -26.01
C ALA A 814 -46.41 -9.14 -26.86
N GLY A 815 -46.73 -9.27 -28.16
CA GLY A 815 -45.91 -9.99 -29.15
C GLY A 815 -46.55 -11.28 -29.67
N ARG A 816 -45.92 -11.90 -30.68
CA ARG A 816 -46.34 -13.16 -31.28
C ARG A 816 -45.23 -14.18 -31.18
N PHE A 817 -45.49 -15.33 -30.57
CA PHE A 817 -44.48 -16.33 -30.24
C PHE A 817 -44.78 -17.64 -30.93
N SER A 818 -43.81 -18.17 -31.66
CA SER A 818 -43.93 -19.44 -32.37
C SER A 818 -42.59 -20.15 -32.51
N GLN A 819 -42.65 -21.46 -32.71
CA GLN A 819 -41.48 -22.33 -32.84
C GLN A 819 -41.48 -23.11 -34.15
N GLN A 820 -40.30 -23.39 -34.71
CA GLN A 820 -40.13 -24.14 -35.95
C GLN A 820 -40.55 -25.62 -35.81
N ASP A 821 -40.20 -26.24 -34.69
CA ASP A 821 -40.40 -27.68 -34.49
C ASP A 821 -41.86 -28.07 -34.19
N HIS A 822 -42.76 -27.10 -33.97
CA HIS A 822 -44.21 -27.23 -33.72
C HIS A 822 -44.70 -28.28 -32.67
N ASP A 823 -43.81 -29.00 -31.98
CA ASP A 823 -44.13 -30.12 -31.06
C ASP A 823 -43.60 -29.92 -29.62
N GLY A 824 -43.32 -28.68 -29.20
CA GLY A 824 -42.40 -28.39 -28.08
C GLY A 824 -42.92 -27.48 -26.96
N GLU A 825 -42.00 -27.09 -26.08
CA GLU A 825 -42.20 -26.22 -24.92
C GLU A 825 -41.92 -24.76 -25.29
N LEU A 826 -42.93 -24.00 -25.72
CA LEU A 826 -42.70 -22.64 -26.19
C LEU A 826 -42.11 -21.74 -25.08
N PHE A 827 -42.60 -21.87 -23.85
CA PHE A 827 -41.98 -21.28 -22.65
C PHE A 827 -41.79 -22.33 -21.57
N TYR A 828 -40.54 -22.48 -21.10
CA TYR A 828 -40.17 -23.46 -20.10
C TYR A 828 -39.63 -22.83 -18.81
N VAL A 829 -40.25 -23.14 -17.69
CA VAL A 829 -39.86 -22.66 -16.36
C VAL A 829 -39.28 -23.81 -15.55
N TYR A 830 -37.94 -23.96 -15.58
CA TYR A 830 -37.28 -24.93 -14.70
C TYR A 830 -37.37 -24.47 -13.24
N SER A 831 -37.10 -23.19 -12.99
CA SER A 831 -37.42 -22.47 -11.74
C SER A 831 -37.43 -20.97 -12.02
N GLY A 832 -38.16 -20.21 -11.21
CA GLY A 832 -38.44 -18.80 -11.46
C GLY A 832 -39.90 -18.54 -11.76
N ASN A 833 -40.16 -17.41 -12.43
CA ASN A 833 -41.50 -16.93 -12.73
C ASN A 833 -41.67 -16.67 -14.23
N LEU A 834 -42.85 -16.99 -14.75
CA LEU A 834 -43.38 -16.51 -16.02
C LEU A 834 -44.70 -15.79 -15.76
N GLN A 835 -44.81 -14.56 -16.24
CA GLN A 835 -46.01 -13.73 -16.16
C GLN A 835 -46.46 -13.38 -17.57
N ILE A 836 -47.69 -13.75 -17.91
CA ILE A 836 -48.28 -13.48 -19.22
C ILE A 836 -49.48 -12.56 -19.03
N ASN A 837 -49.31 -11.30 -19.45
CA ASN A 837 -50.33 -10.26 -19.43
C ASN A 837 -50.99 -10.07 -20.81
N GLY A 838 -50.36 -10.55 -21.89
CA GLY A 838 -50.85 -10.44 -23.26
C GLY A 838 -49.99 -11.19 -24.28
N GLY A 839 -50.27 -11.01 -25.57
CA GLY A 839 -49.56 -11.66 -26.68
C GLY A 839 -50.28 -12.87 -27.32
N GLU A 840 -49.74 -13.36 -28.44
CA GLU A 840 -50.23 -14.54 -29.17
C GLU A 840 -49.19 -15.68 -29.10
N PHE A 841 -49.62 -16.88 -28.72
CA PHE A 841 -48.75 -18.04 -28.50
C PHE A 841 -49.16 -19.19 -29.40
N ASN A 842 -48.30 -19.58 -30.32
CA ASN A 842 -48.51 -20.70 -31.23
C ASN A 842 -47.41 -21.76 -31.09
N GLY A 843 -47.64 -22.69 -30.15
CA GLY A 843 -46.82 -23.89 -29.96
C GLY A 843 -47.24 -25.08 -30.81
N GLY A 844 -47.96 -24.87 -31.93
CA GLY A 844 -48.45 -25.95 -32.79
C GLY A 844 -49.55 -26.82 -32.17
N GLY A 845 -50.23 -26.33 -31.12
CA GLY A 845 -51.20 -27.11 -30.34
C GLY A 845 -50.56 -28.07 -29.34
N SER A 846 -49.25 -27.95 -29.09
CA SER A 846 -48.57 -28.70 -28.05
C SER A 846 -49.20 -28.45 -26.68
N ARG A 847 -49.50 -29.54 -25.97
CA ARG A 847 -49.90 -29.49 -24.54
C ARG A 847 -48.82 -28.92 -23.63
N PHE A 848 -47.58 -28.76 -24.12
CA PHE A 848 -46.46 -28.18 -23.39
C PHE A 848 -46.20 -26.72 -23.77
N THR A 849 -47.10 -26.05 -24.50
CA THR A 849 -46.93 -24.65 -24.93
C THR A 849 -46.44 -23.75 -23.78
N LEU A 850 -47.02 -23.89 -22.59
CA LEU A 850 -46.46 -23.41 -21.34
C LEU A 850 -46.12 -24.62 -20.45
N ASN A 851 -44.90 -24.70 -19.91
CA ASN A 851 -44.47 -25.86 -19.11
C ASN A 851 -43.63 -25.47 -17.89
N CYS A 852 -43.91 -26.08 -16.73
CA CYS A 852 -43.03 -26.07 -15.57
C CYS A 852 -42.29 -27.40 -15.41
N TYR A 853 -41.08 -27.36 -14.86
CA TYR A 853 -40.41 -28.59 -14.47
C TYR A 853 -41.16 -29.26 -13.30
N ASP A 854 -41.56 -30.52 -13.49
CA ASP A 854 -42.44 -31.26 -12.58
C ASP A 854 -41.98 -31.30 -11.11
N ALA A 855 -40.68 -31.40 -10.84
CA ALA A 855 -40.19 -31.46 -9.45
C ALA A 855 -40.20 -30.09 -8.74
N ASN A 856 -40.39 -29.00 -9.50
CA ASN A 856 -40.25 -27.62 -9.04
C ASN A 856 -41.59 -26.85 -9.04
N ARG A 857 -42.65 -27.42 -9.62
CA ARG A 857 -43.99 -26.81 -9.70
C ARG A 857 -44.77 -26.96 -8.40
N THR A 858 -45.85 -26.17 -8.30
CA THR A 858 -46.85 -26.33 -7.23
C THR A 858 -47.93 -27.28 -7.72
N SER A 859 -47.88 -28.56 -7.31
CA SER A 859 -48.92 -29.55 -7.70
C SER A 859 -49.75 -29.99 -6.48
N PRO A 860 -51.09 -30.08 -6.61
CA PRO A 860 -51.95 -30.75 -5.65
C PRO A 860 -51.73 -32.28 -5.61
N ASP A 861 -51.21 -32.89 -6.69
CA ASP A 861 -51.27 -34.34 -6.92
C ASP A 861 -49.97 -35.10 -6.59
N THR A 862 -48.81 -34.42 -6.51
CA THR A 862 -47.51 -35.11 -6.44
C THR A 862 -46.83 -35.11 -5.05
N ASN A 863 -47.39 -34.46 -4.02
CA ASN A 863 -46.77 -34.31 -2.69
C ASN A 863 -45.29 -33.80 -2.68
N LEU A 864 -44.78 -33.34 -3.82
CA LEU A 864 -43.45 -32.80 -4.02
C LEU A 864 -43.63 -31.32 -4.39
N ASN A 865 -43.56 -30.45 -3.39
CA ASN A 865 -43.96 -29.06 -3.57
C ASN A 865 -42.88 -28.12 -3.00
N THR A 866 -42.07 -27.56 -3.88
CA THR A 866 -41.14 -26.48 -3.52
C THR A 866 -41.69 -25.11 -3.92
N GLY A 867 -42.63 -25.05 -4.88
CA GLY A 867 -43.25 -23.81 -5.37
C GLY A 867 -42.27 -22.81 -5.99
N ILE A 868 -41.14 -23.30 -6.50
CA ILE A 868 -40.03 -22.48 -7.02
C ILE A 868 -40.11 -22.22 -8.53
N ALA A 869 -40.97 -22.94 -9.27
CA ALA A 869 -41.37 -22.65 -10.65
C ALA A 869 -42.84 -22.20 -10.66
N ARG A 870 -43.13 -21.05 -11.29
CA ARG A 870 -44.47 -20.45 -11.30
C ARG A 870 -44.80 -19.85 -12.66
N ILE A 871 -46.02 -20.11 -13.13
CA ILE A 871 -46.61 -19.47 -14.32
C ILE A 871 -47.90 -18.77 -13.85
N SER A 872 -48.13 -17.55 -14.33
CA SER A 872 -49.36 -16.80 -14.07
C SER A 872 -49.82 -16.12 -15.35
N VAL A 873 -51.09 -16.33 -15.70
CA VAL A 873 -51.69 -15.81 -16.94
C VAL A 873 -52.88 -14.93 -16.59
N THR A 874 -52.83 -13.67 -17.04
CA THR A 874 -53.89 -12.66 -16.89
C THR A 874 -54.38 -12.15 -18.26
N GLY A 875 -53.74 -12.56 -19.36
CA GLY A 875 -54.17 -12.22 -20.71
C GLY A 875 -53.49 -13.06 -21.79
N GLY A 876 -53.79 -12.75 -23.05
CA GLY A 876 -53.17 -13.39 -24.22
C GLY A 876 -54.06 -14.40 -24.95
N ARG A 877 -53.58 -14.87 -26.10
CA ARG A 877 -54.27 -15.79 -27.02
C ARG A 877 -53.40 -17.00 -27.34
N PHE A 878 -53.91 -18.21 -27.14
CA PHE A 878 -53.15 -19.47 -27.21
C PHE A 878 -53.73 -20.41 -28.26
N PHE A 879 -52.93 -20.88 -29.21
CA PHE A 879 -53.39 -21.78 -30.28
C PHE A 879 -53.48 -23.21 -29.77
N GLN A 880 -54.69 -23.77 -29.76
CA GLN A 880 -55.03 -25.14 -29.36
C GLN A 880 -54.48 -25.56 -27.97
N PHE A 881 -54.24 -24.58 -27.09
CA PHE A 881 -53.74 -24.78 -25.74
C PHE A 881 -54.62 -23.99 -24.76
N ASP A 882 -55.23 -24.68 -23.81
CA ASP A 882 -56.06 -24.05 -22.76
C ASP A 882 -55.21 -23.82 -21.49
N PRO A 883 -54.79 -22.57 -21.20
CA PRO A 883 -54.02 -22.27 -20.00
C PRO A 883 -54.82 -22.48 -18.69
N ALA A 884 -56.15 -22.57 -18.75
CA ALA A 884 -56.98 -22.88 -17.58
C ALA A 884 -57.08 -24.38 -17.29
N ASN A 885 -56.63 -25.23 -18.22
CA ASN A 885 -56.70 -26.68 -18.10
C ASN A 885 -55.51 -27.35 -18.83
N ASN A 886 -54.30 -27.11 -18.34
CA ASN A 886 -53.09 -27.69 -18.93
C ASN A 886 -53.06 -29.22 -18.76
N LEU A 887 -53.35 -29.93 -19.84
CA LEU A 887 -53.41 -31.40 -19.87
C LEU A 887 -52.05 -32.08 -19.74
N ALA A 888 -50.93 -31.40 -20.01
CA ALA A 888 -49.59 -31.96 -19.80
C ALA A 888 -49.28 -32.18 -18.32
N GLU A 889 -49.77 -31.29 -17.47
CA GLU A 889 -49.44 -31.25 -16.05
C GLU A 889 -50.50 -31.89 -15.15
N GLY A 890 -51.60 -32.39 -15.74
CA GLY A 890 -52.73 -33.01 -15.05
C GLY A 890 -54.03 -32.25 -15.31
N ARG A 891 -55.14 -32.96 -15.51
CA ARG A 891 -56.46 -32.34 -15.72
C ARG A 891 -56.82 -31.41 -14.56
N GLY A 892 -57.22 -30.18 -14.88
CA GLY A 892 -57.55 -29.15 -13.89
C GLY A 892 -56.36 -28.29 -13.45
N THR A 893 -55.17 -28.45 -14.03
CA THR A 893 -54.05 -27.53 -13.82
C THR A 893 -54.37 -26.19 -14.47
N ASN A 894 -54.54 -25.15 -13.64
CA ASN A 894 -54.94 -23.82 -14.07
C ASN A 894 -53.80 -22.81 -13.85
N TYR A 895 -53.27 -22.22 -14.92
CA TYR A 895 -52.32 -21.13 -14.86
C TYR A 895 -52.96 -19.74 -14.91
N VAL A 896 -54.25 -19.68 -15.24
CA VAL A 896 -55.04 -18.44 -15.25
C VAL A 896 -55.25 -17.97 -13.82
N LEU A 897 -54.89 -16.72 -13.56
CA LEU A 897 -54.99 -16.12 -12.24
C LEU A 897 -56.46 -15.97 -11.82
N ALA A 898 -56.74 -16.02 -10.52
CA ALA A 898 -58.09 -15.79 -10.01
C ALA A 898 -58.64 -14.41 -10.46
N GLY A 899 -59.89 -14.37 -10.93
CA GLY A 899 -60.51 -13.19 -11.55
C GLY A 899 -60.32 -13.09 -13.06
N TYR A 900 -59.70 -14.10 -13.69
CA TYR A 900 -59.54 -14.22 -15.13
C TYR A 900 -60.07 -15.57 -15.62
N THR A 901 -60.51 -15.62 -16.87
CA THR A 901 -61.07 -16.82 -17.51
C THR A 901 -60.44 -17.09 -18.87
N SER A 902 -60.38 -18.37 -19.27
CA SER A 902 -59.98 -18.77 -20.61
C SER A 902 -61.20 -19.18 -21.42
N THR A 903 -61.44 -18.52 -22.56
CA THR A 903 -62.58 -18.78 -23.45
C THR A 903 -62.11 -19.27 -24.81
N ALA A 904 -62.69 -20.37 -25.28
CA ALA A 904 -62.42 -20.89 -26.61
C ALA A 904 -63.06 -20.01 -27.71
N ASP A 905 -62.27 -19.69 -28.72
CA ASP A 905 -62.65 -18.99 -29.95
C ASP A 905 -62.01 -19.70 -31.16
N GLY A 906 -62.75 -20.66 -31.73
CA GLY A 906 -62.25 -21.54 -32.79
C GLY A 906 -61.09 -22.41 -32.30
N ASP A 907 -59.96 -22.38 -33.01
CA ASP A 907 -58.72 -23.06 -32.63
C ASP A 907 -57.91 -22.32 -31.54
N TRP A 908 -58.40 -21.20 -31.01
CA TRP A 908 -57.69 -20.38 -30.04
C TRP A 908 -58.39 -20.32 -28.69
N PHE A 909 -57.62 -20.14 -27.62
CA PHE A 909 -58.10 -19.82 -26.29
C PHE A 909 -57.65 -18.41 -25.92
N THR A 910 -58.58 -17.55 -25.51
CA THR A 910 -58.29 -16.17 -25.11
C THR A 910 -58.50 -16.01 -23.61
N VAL A 911 -57.52 -15.43 -22.92
CA VAL A 911 -57.62 -15.10 -21.50
C VAL A 911 -58.01 -13.63 -21.33
N SER A 912 -59.03 -13.37 -20.51
CA SER A 912 -59.51 -12.03 -20.15
C SER A 912 -59.99 -11.99 -18.71
N GLU A 913 -60.12 -10.79 -18.15
CA GLU A 913 -60.76 -10.57 -16.83
C GLU A 913 -62.22 -11.06 -16.87
N GLU A 914 -62.69 -11.67 -15.77
CA GLU A 914 -64.04 -12.26 -15.63
C GLU A 914 -65.20 -11.24 -15.69
#